data_AF-A0A8J5LXC5-F1
#
_entry.id   AF-A0A8J5LXC5-F1
#
_cell.length_a   1.000
_cell.length_b   1.000
_cell.length_c   1.000
_cell.angle_alpha   90.00
_cell.angle_beta   90.00
_cell.angle_gamma   90.00
#
_symmetry.space_group_name_H-M   'P 1'
#
loop_
_entity.id
_entity.type
_entity.pdbx_description
1 polymer ?
#
loop_
_entity_poly.entity_id
_entity_poly.type
_entity_poly.pdbx_seq_one_letter_code
_entity_poly.pdbx_strand_id
1 'polypeptide(L)'
;MGLIRFLLKWLVYKESSWLGIMQQVKGNKKFIDGCFSCIHDGLVDILLRLDTWKELPVDRLKILQHMALFIFSTHVSDVIPEKKLVKMLLDMLHLSPLLYIRGKRIMLVDVLKEQSPSSLSSWLFLREAIRDRNLMINNYLKRLNDIHSRYVLKSVSIHFCSNRDWQTIKDTLSCWVASFHSTVHPVAELLSEGWLRIHQKKTIQGLVVASRLQLLIQSILDLHALLEVPIKREKLKSLCHMIISLKVLEQTFQTKGSDMIKSLPHTINIIQADLEQIILPSKDMLQIEVDKRSQINQLGFFSSLTRRKETDTRLTDSLSLVHMLLQMLQGGGSHKRQLIFLNILDVLQSIGYLNIDFTRVRKLTSKLWTLVGFQAISSAVVDSSFLYWRREMMGSLFSMVYVEVGRFSWLQYLIDAFSDGLKLLKLGQVGKHTLEAYQNEIEYGVKNEIIIPLCRDIENDLRLHVHSTYFKGSVVVNPTKTGVRNLAWYLAIKPLHLSFKFIDISSHVENYLNSAFYNHSTMPTYDRKIYLEMQLLAELKYGLMLDDVYFVGNSMVHDIGINETVQDLCAFTKNYTYNIIKQVFIDKIPKGKNRKNLRLIGVEDITHSVSIHGLQVIYKASDSIQKFLEQMFTNLSQLLKNKCRTDSSNDYILKIGNALGLVRILLAGSSRHICNISRPTLDMSFEESYQKLGLADEILEAGRVMDKAIAEKYEPVARMESFSDFINRFVKEHPFGTEDHAKDLSQIVPSIIVNLVSAQVRYKDNLLLDHDSENTLYMHDSLFMGVAFALKVSAQESSFDDLNWFGSARKSLEERISSLELTGSSKAQDTNSRVGSSLARWKLWSQTSPIPLEIQKGLDECIKYQKEIELVEYVLNAARAFIS
;
A
#
# COMPACT_ATOMS: atom_id res chain seq x y z
N MET A 1 -40.23 -17.76 -13.32
CA MET A 1 -40.91 -18.08 -14.58
C MET A 1 -41.65 -19.41 -14.51
N GLY A 2 -41.00 -20.54 -14.18
CA GLY A 2 -41.70 -21.82 -13.99
C GLY A 2 -42.83 -21.82 -12.95
N LEU A 3 -42.67 -21.06 -11.85
CA LEU A 3 -43.68 -20.94 -10.79
C LEU A 3 -44.94 -20.16 -11.21
N ILE A 4 -44.79 -19.14 -12.06
CA ILE A 4 -45.92 -18.36 -12.61
C ILE A 4 -46.66 -19.20 -13.65
N ARG A 5 -45.92 -19.92 -14.51
CA ARG A 5 -46.47 -20.89 -15.46
C ARG A 5 -47.23 -22.01 -14.75
N PHE A 6 -46.71 -22.50 -13.62
CA PHE A 6 -47.35 -23.49 -12.78
C PHE A 6 -48.58 -22.90 -12.09
N LEU A 7 -48.51 -21.72 -11.48
CA LEU A 7 -49.65 -21.07 -10.81
C LEU A 7 -50.78 -20.72 -11.78
N LEU A 8 -50.50 -20.13 -12.94
CA LEU A 8 -51.53 -19.81 -13.94
C LEU A 8 -52.12 -21.08 -14.56
N LYS A 9 -51.30 -22.08 -14.91
CA LYS A 9 -51.84 -23.37 -15.37
C LYS A 9 -52.60 -24.09 -14.28
N TRP A 10 -52.16 -24.04 -13.03
CA TRP A 10 -52.79 -24.71 -11.89
C TRP A 10 -54.13 -24.03 -11.55
N LEU A 11 -54.19 -22.70 -11.53
CA LEU A 11 -55.42 -21.92 -11.34
C LEU A 11 -56.42 -22.11 -12.49
N VAL A 12 -55.94 -22.15 -13.75
CA VAL A 12 -56.82 -22.28 -14.93
C VAL A 12 -57.28 -23.72 -15.18
N TYR A 13 -56.47 -24.74 -14.85
CA TYR A 13 -56.75 -26.13 -15.23
C TYR A 13 -57.09 -27.09 -14.08
N LYS A 14 -56.83 -26.76 -12.80
CA LYS A 14 -57.00 -27.73 -11.69
C LYS A 14 -58.10 -27.41 -10.67
N GLU A 15 -58.53 -26.15 -10.50
CA GLU A 15 -59.64 -25.82 -9.59
C GLU A 15 -60.96 -25.63 -10.38
N SER A 16 -61.92 -26.53 -10.17
CA SER A 16 -63.24 -26.51 -10.83
C SER A 16 -64.08 -25.26 -10.50
N SER A 17 -63.83 -24.61 -9.36
CA SER A 17 -64.43 -23.33 -8.96
C SER A 17 -63.99 -22.17 -9.85
N TRP A 18 -62.74 -22.16 -10.30
CA TRP A 18 -62.19 -21.11 -11.16
C TRP A 18 -62.70 -21.18 -12.59
N LEU A 19 -63.00 -22.37 -13.12
CA LEU A 19 -63.62 -22.53 -14.43
C LEU A 19 -64.99 -21.84 -14.52
N GLY A 20 -65.80 -21.94 -13.45
CA GLY A 20 -67.10 -21.24 -13.36
C GLY A 20 -66.93 -19.71 -13.29
N ILE A 21 -65.97 -19.22 -12.51
CA ILE A 21 -65.65 -17.78 -12.42
C ILE A 21 -65.12 -17.26 -13.76
N MET A 22 -64.23 -18.01 -14.41
CA MET A 22 -63.68 -17.63 -15.72
C MET A 22 -64.76 -17.59 -16.80
N GLN A 23 -65.76 -18.48 -16.78
CA GLN A 23 -66.92 -18.40 -17.67
C GLN A 23 -67.79 -17.17 -17.39
N GLN A 24 -68.02 -16.81 -16.11
CA GLN A 24 -68.74 -15.58 -15.76
C GLN A 24 -67.98 -14.31 -16.18
N VAL A 25 -66.65 -14.29 -16.02
CA VAL A 25 -65.79 -13.18 -16.44
C VAL A 25 -65.74 -13.08 -17.97
N LYS A 26 -65.68 -14.20 -18.69
CA LYS A 26 -65.80 -14.25 -20.17
C LYS A 26 -67.10 -13.63 -20.68
N GLY A 27 -68.20 -13.79 -19.94
CA GLY A 27 -69.49 -13.20 -20.26
C GLY A 27 -69.58 -11.68 -20.02
N ASN A 28 -68.68 -11.10 -19.22
CA ASN A 28 -68.74 -9.70 -18.82
C ASN A 28 -67.80 -8.81 -19.67
N LYS A 29 -68.29 -8.37 -20.83
CA LYS A 29 -67.53 -7.48 -21.74
C LYS A 29 -67.06 -6.20 -21.06
N LYS A 30 -67.88 -5.59 -20.19
CA LYS A 30 -67.53 -4.35 -19.47
C LYS A 30 -66.31 -4.53 -18.58
N PHE A 31 -66.14 -5.71 -17.97
CA PHE A 31 -64.97 -6.02 -17.16
C PHE A 31 -63.70 -6.12 -18.02
N ILE A 32 -63.78 -6.83 -19.14
CA ILE A 32 -62.65 -7.00 -20.07
C ILE A 32 -62.24 -5.65 -20.67
N ASP A 33 -63.21 -4.85 -21.12
CA ASP A 33 -62.97 -3.49 -21.63
C ASP A 33 -62.36 -2.58 -20.55
N GLY A 34 -62.82 -2.71 -19.30
CA GLY A 34 -62.24 -2.04 -18.14
C GLY A 34 -60.79 -2.42 -17.88
N CYS A 35 -60.43 -3.71 -18.04
CA CYS A 35 -59.04 -4.16 -17.93
C CYS A 35 -58.16 -3.54 -19.03
N PHE A 36 -58.62 -3.50 -20.29
CA PHE A 36 -57.85 -2.88 -21.37
C PHE A 36 -57.72 -1.37 -21.22
N SER A 37 -58.77 -0.69 -20.75
CA SER A 37 -58.72 0.74 -20.41
C SER A 37 -57.72 1.03 -19.29
N CYS A 38 -57.71 0.22 -18.23
CA CYS A 38 -56.73 0.33 -17.14
C CYS A 38 -55.29 0.14 -17.63
N ILE A 39 -55.05 -0.82 -18.54
CA ILE A 39 -53.74 -1.04 -19.17
C ILE A 39 -53.35 0.18 -20.02
N HIS A 40 -54.26 0.68 -20.85
CA HIS A 40 -54.00 1.84 -21.71
C HIS A 40 -53.64 3.06 -20.87
N ASP A 41 -54.48 3.46 -19.92
CA ASP A 41 -54.27 4.67 -19.12
C ASP A 41 -53.02 4.58 -18.23
N GLY A 42 -52.76 3.40 -17.65
CA GLY A 42 -51.55 3.13 -16.90
C GLY A 42 -50.28 3.23 -17.74
N LEU A 43 -50.28 2.63 -18.93
CA LEU A 43 -49.12 2.66 -19.83
C LEU A 43 -48.89 4.04 -20.44
N VAL A 44 -49.93 4.84 -20.74
CA VAL A 44 -49.76 6.23 -21.22
C VAL A 44 -48.96 7.05 -20.20
N ASP A 45 -49.34 7.00 -18.92
CA ASP A 45 -48.68 7.78 -17.86
C ASP A 45 -47.25 7.28 -17.56
N ILE A 46 -46.99 5.98 -17.72
CA ILE A 46 -45.65 5.41 -17.52
C ILE A 46 -44.74 5.72 -18.72
N LEU A 47 -45.21 5.55 -19.96
CA LEU A 47 -44.42 5.81 -21.18
C LEU A 47 -43.92 7.24 -21.27
N LEU A 48 -44.70 8.23 -20.80
CA LEU A 48 -44.28 9.64 -20.74
C LEU A 48 -43.17 9.91 -19.73
N ARG A 49 -42.96 9.02 -18.75
CA ARG A 49 -41.97 9.17 -17.69
C ARG A 49 -40.74 8.29 -17.88
N LEU A 50 -40.84 7.19 -18.62
CA LEU A 50 -39.74 6.24 -18.83
C LEU A 50 -38.50 6.92 -19.41
N ASP A 51 -37.34 6.55 -18.88
CA ASP A 51 -36.03 7.12 -19.21
C ASP A 51 -35.92 8.64 -19.00
N THR A 52 -36.86 9.27 -18.29
CA THR A 52 -36.82 10.70 -17.90
C THR A 52 -36.47 10.89 -16.42
N TRP A 53 -36.15 12.13 -16.02
CA TRP A 53 -35.94 12.53 -14.61
C TRP A 53 -37.20 12.47 -13.72
N LYS A 54 -38.33 12.02 -14.29
CA LYS A 54 -39.62 11.89 -13.59
C LYS A 54 -40.02 10.43 -13.39
N GLU A 55 -39.22 9.47 -13.85
CA GLU A 55 -39.46 8.04 -13.68
C GLU A 55 -39.38 7.66 -12.20
N LEU A 56 -40.47 7.15 -11.61
CA LEU A 56 -40.47 6.71 -10.23
C LEU A 56 -39.92 5.28 -10.13
N PRO A 57 -39.27 4.90 -9.01
CA PRO A 57 -38.71 3.55 -8.83
C PRO A 57 -39.72 2.40 -9.01
N VAL A 58 -41.01 2.67 -8.81
CA VAL A 58 -42.11 1.69 -8.89
C VAL A 58 -42.66 1.56 -10.32
N ASP A 59 -42.39 2.51 -11.21
CA ASP A 59 -43.05 2.59 -12.52
C ASP A 59 -42.70 1.37 -13.40
N ARG A 60 -41.44 0.90 -13.38
CA ARG A 60 -41.04 -0.33 -14.10
C ARG A 60 -41.66 -1.61 -13.55
N LEU A 61 -41.93 -1.68 -12.24
CA LEU A 61 -42.66 -2.80 -11.65
C LEU A 61 -44.13 -2.80 -12.06
N LYS A 62 -44.74 -1.62 -12.20
CA LYS A 62 -46.12 -1.49 -12.71
C LYS A 62 -46.24 -1.94 -14.16
N ILE A 63 -45.21 -1.76 -14.99
CA ILE A 63 -45.18 -2.33 -16.35
C ILE A 63 -45.43 -3.83 -16.29
N LEU A 64 -44.74 -4.56 -15.41
CA LEU A 64 -44.97 -6.00 -15.26
C LEU A 64 -46.40 -6.32 -14.80
N GLN A 65 -46.98 -5.51 -13.92
CA GLN A 65 -48.37 -5.68 -13.48
C GLN A 65 -49.36 -5.48 -14.63
N HIS A 66 -49.17 -4.44 -15.45
CA HIS A 66 -49.97 -4.20 -16.65
C HIS A 66 -49.77 -5.30 -17.70
N MET A 67 -48.55 -5.83 -17.84
CA MET A 67 -48.26 -6.98 -18.70
C MET A 67 -48.94 -8.27 -18.21
N ALA A 68 -48.95 -8.51 -16.90
CA ALA A 68 -49.64 -9.66 -16.32
C ALA A 68 -51.17 -9.54 -16.50
N LEU A 69 -51.72 -8.34 -16.32
CA LEU A 69 -53.13 -8.06 -16.55
C LEU A 69 -53.50 -8.21 -18.03
N PHE A 70 -52.61 -7.81 -18.94
CA PHE A 70 -52.76 -8.01 -20.38
C PHE A 70 -52.76 -9.49 -20.77
N ILE A 71 -51.82 -10.27 -20.23
CA ILE A 71 -51.79 -11.73 -20.45
C ILE A 71 -53.07 -12.38 -19.90
N PHE A 72 -53.52 -11.97 -18.72
CA PHE A 72 -54.77 -12.46 -18.14
C PHE A 72 -56.00 -12.11 -18.99
N SER A 73 -56.16 -10.84 -19.39
CA SER A 73 -57.32 -10.40 -20.17
C SER A 73 -57.37 -11.08 -21.55
N THR A 74 -56.22 -11.38 -22.14
CA THR A 74 -56.13 -12.09 -23.42
C THR A 74 -56.42 -13.59 -23.30
N HIS A 75 -56.01 -14.26 -22.21
CA HIS A 75 -56.42 -15.65 -21.91
C HIS A 75 -57.92 -15.79 -21.63
N VAL A 76 -58.52 -14.78 -21.02
CA VAL A 76 -59.96 -14.76 -20.74
C VAL A 76 -60.74 -14.51 -22.02
N SER A 77 -60.42 -13.43 -22.74
CA SER A 77 -61.25 -12.93 -23.83
C SER A 77 -61.14 -13.75 -25.11
N ASP A 78 -59.96 -14.32 -25.42
CA ASP A 78 -59.62 -14.85 -26.76
C ASP A 78 -59.79 -13.84 -27.92
N VAL A 79 -60.19 -12.58 -27.63
CA VAL A 79 -60.40 -11.49 -28.59
C VAL A 79 -59.11 -10.68 -28.80
N ILE A 80 -58.92 -10.23 -30.04
CA ILE A 80 -57.82 -9.36 -30.46
C ILE A 80 -57.99 -7.97 -29.83
N PRO A 81 -57.01 -7.45 -29.06
CA PRO A 81 -57.07 -6.12 -28.47
C PRO A 81 -56.92 -5.01 -29.53
N GLU A 82 -57.29 -3.79 -29.17
CA GLU A 82 -57.21 -2.63 -30.04
C GLU A 82 -55.79 -2.36 -30.58
N LYS A 83 -55.68 -2.00 -31.86
CA LYS A 83 -54.40 -1.66 -32.53
C LYS A 83 -53.57 -0.62 -31.78
N LYS A 84 -54.23 0.33 -31.10
CA LYS A 84 -53.58 1.40 -30.33
C LYS A 84 -52.82 0.86 -29.12
N LEU A 85 -53.44 -0.06 -28.37
CA LEU A 85 -52.82 -0.70 -27.20
C LEU A 85 -51.64 -1.58 -27.62
N VAL A 86 -51.76 -2.27 -28.76
CA VAL A 86 -50.66 -3.07 -29.32
C VAL A 86 -49.46 -2.20 -29.69
N LYS A 87 -49.68 -1.05 -30.34
CA LYS A 87 -48.60 -0.10 -30.65
C LYS A 87 -47.89 0.39 -29.38
N MET A 88 -48.65 0.74 -28.34
CA MET A 88 -48.07 1.16 -27.06
C MET A 88 -47.26 0.06 -26.37
N LEU A 89 -47.71 -1.20 -26.46
CA LEU A 89 -46.95 -2.34 -25.95
C LEU A 89 -45.62 -2.52 -26.71
N LEU A 90 -45.62 -2.36 -28.04
CA LEU A 90 -44.40 -2.41 -28.84
C LEU A 90 -43.45 -1.25 -28.49
N ASP A 91 -43.96 -0.03 -28.36
CA ASP A 91 -43.18 1.13 -27.94
C ASP A 91 -42.55 0.90 -26.55
N MET A 92 -43.32 0.34 -25.60
CA MET A 92 -42.82 -0.04 -24.28
C MET A 92 -41.72 -1.09 -24.36
N LEU A 93 -41.92 -2.14 -25.17
CA LEU A 93 -40.90 -3.16 -25.39
C LEU A 93 -39.62 -2.51 -25.92
N HIS A 94 -39.71 -1.62 -26.90
CA HIS A 94 -38.54 -0.93 -27.50
C HIS A 94 -37.81 0.00 -26.53
N LEU A 95 -38.54 0.63 -25.61
CA LEU A 95 -37.98 1.55 -24.61
C LEU A 95 -37.38 0.81 -23.41
N SER A 96 -38.02 -0.26 -22.93
CA SER A 96 -37.57 -1.01 -21.75
C SER A 96 -37.72 -2.53 -21.97
N PRO A 97 -36.86 -3.16 -22.79
CA PRO A 97 -36.95 -4.59 -23.08
C PRO A 97 -36.61 -5.47 -21.86
N LEU A 98 -35.85 -4.91 -20.91
CA LEU A 98 -35.36 -5.55 -19.70
C LEU A 98 -36.04 -4.97 -18.46
N LEU A 99 -36.54 -5.85 -17.59
CA LEU A 99 -37.02 -5.52 -16.26
C LEU A 99 -36.27 -6.33 -15.19
N TYR A 100 -36.19 -5.74 -14.01
CA TYR A 100 -35.47 -6.32 -12.87
C TYR A 100 -36.41 -6.54 -11.69
N ILE A 101 -36.45 -7.76 -11.16
CA ILE A 101 -37.15 -8.08 -9.91
C ILE A 101 -36.16 -8.72 -8.95
N ARG A 102 -35.83 -8.01 -7.86
CA ARG A 102 -34.91 -8.50 -6.80
C ARG A 102 -33.63 -9.14 -7.38
N GLY A 103 -33.01 -8.46 -8.35
CA GLY A 103 -31.77 -8.90 -9.01
C GLY A 103 -31.93 -9.97 -10.10
N LYS A 104 -33.15 -10.49 -10.35
CA LYS A 104 -33.41 -11.38 -11.50
C LYS A 104 -33.89 -10.58 -12.70
N ARG A 105 -33.21 -10.80 -13.84
CA ARG A 105 -33.60 -10.26 -15.15
C ARG A 105 -34.87 -10.93 -15.66
N ILE A 106 -35.76 -10.13 -16.21
CA ILE A 106 -36.96 -10.57 -16.93
C ILE A 106 -36.97 -9.86 -18.27
N MET A 107 -36.92 -10.67 -19.33
CA MET A 107 -37.10 -10.21 -20.70
C MET A 107 -38.59 -10.19 -21.01
N LEU A 108 -39.14 -9.00 -21.28
CA LEU A 108 -40.57 -8.86 -21.53
C LEU A 108 -41.03 -9.63 -22.77
N VAL A 109 -40.19 -9.67 -23.81
CA VAL A 109 -40.45 -10.44 -25.04
C VAL A 109 -40.53 -11.94 -24.74
N ASP A 110 -39.70 -12.46 -23.85
CA ASP A 110 -39.72 -13.89 -23.48
C ASP A 110 -40.94 -14.23 -22.62
N VAL A 111 -41.34 -13.33 -21.72
CA VAL A 111 -42.59 -13.49 -20.95
C VAL A 111 -43.79 -13.57 -21.89
N LEU A 112 -43.88 -12.67 -22.87
CA LEU A 112 -44.94 -12.69 -23.88
C LEU A 112 -44.91 -13.96 -24.73
N LYS A 113 -43.72 -14.41 -25.15
CA LYS A 113 -43.57 -15.64 -25.93
C LYS A 113 -44.00 -16.88 -25.15
N GLU A 114 -43.62 -16.99 -23.87
CA GLU A 114 -43.87 -18.19 -23.06
C GLU A 114 -45.26 -18.28 -22.45
N GLN A 115 -45.91 -17.13 -22.19
CA GLN A 115 -47.17 -17.05 -21.44
C GLN A 115 -48.38 -16.69 -22.30
N SER A 116 -48.20 -16.39 -23.59
CA SER A 116 -49.33 -16.04 -24.47
C SER A 116 -50.15 -17.28 -24.89
N PRO A 117 -51.50 -17.16 -25.00
CA PRO A 117 -52.35 -18.18 -25.62
C PRO A 117 -52.02 -18.36 -27.11
N SER A 118 -52.43 -19.50 -27.69
CA SER A 118 -52.19 -19.87 -29.10
C SER A 118 -52.76 -18.87 -30.11
N SER A 119 -53.76 -18.08 -29.72
CA SER A 119 -54.30 -16.97 -30.51
C SER A 119 -53.31 -15.81 -30.66
N LEU A 120 -52.53 -15.51 -29.61
CA LEU A 120 -51.53 -14.43 -29.56
C LEU A 120 -50.23 -14.79 -30.31
N SER A 121 -49.84 -16.07 -30.35
CA SER A 121 -48.64 -16.53 -31.07
C SER A 121 -48.78 -16.47 -32.61
N SER A 122 -50.01 -16.29 -33.10
CA SER A 122 -50.32 -16.05 -34.52
C SER A 122 -50.12 -14.60 -34.97
N TRP A 123 -49.90 -13.65 -34.03
CA TRP A 123 -49.83 -12.22 -34.36
C TRP A 123 -48.53 -11.84 -35.08
N LEU A 124 -48.66 -11.17 -36.23
CA LEU A 124 -47.54 -10.79 -37.08
C LEU A 124 -46.52 -9.90 -36.35
N PHE A 125 -47.00 -8.85 -35.66
CA PHE A 125 -46.15 -7.89 -34.95
C PHE A 125 -45.40 -8.50 -33.75
N LEU A 126 -46.03 -9.42 -33.01
CA LEU A 126 -45.34 -10.13 -31.92
C LEU A 126 -44.35 -11.15 -32.48
N ARG A 127 -44.68 -11.83 -33.59
CA ARG A 127 -43.76 -12.74 -34.27
C ARG A 127 -42.52 -12.00 -34.79
N GLU A 128 -42.70 -10.81 -35.35
CA GLU A 128 -41.61 -9.92 -35.76
C GLU A 128 -40.77 -9.44 -34.56
N ALA A 129 -41.40 -8.96 -33.48
CA ALA A 129 -40.70 -8.57 -32.25
C ALA A 129 -39.94 -9.74 -31.59
N ILE A 130 -40.48 -10.96 -31.64
CA ILE A 130 -39.83 -12.18 -31.14
C ILE A 130 -38.65 -12.58 -32.04
N ARG A 131 -38.78 -12.44 -33.37
CA ARG A 131 -37.70 -12.71 -34.33
C ARG A 131 -36.57 -11.70 -34.19
N ASP A 132 -36.91 -10.43 -34.03
CA ASP A 132 -35.96 -9.31 -33.97
C ASP A 132 -35.47 -9.04 -32.54
N ARG A 133 -35.71 -9.99 -31.60
CA ARG A 133 -35.31 -9.91 -30.19
C ARG A 133 -33.85 -9.45 -30.01
N ASN A 134 -32.91 -10.09 -30.71
CA ASN A 134 -31.49 -9.74 -30.57
C ASN A 134 -31.17 -8.36 -31.16
N LEU A 135 -31.84 -7.98 -32.25
CA LEU A 135 -31.68 -6.65 -32.86
C LEU A 135 -32.20 -5.54 -31.94
N MET A 136 -33.31 -5.81 -31.26
CA MET A 136 -33.91 -4.93 -30.27
C MET A 136 -33.03 -4.75 -29.02
N ILE A 137 -32.46 -5.84 -28.52
CA ILE A 137 -31.48 -5.83 -27.41
C ILE A 137 -30.22 -5.06 -27.84
N ASN A 138 -29.73 -5.28 -29.05
CA ASN A 138 -28.58 -4.57 -29.61
C ASN A 138 -28.85 -3.07 -29.78
N ASN A 139 -30.03 -2.68 -30.25
CA ASN A 139 -30.42 -1.27 -30.39
C ASN A 139 -30.56 -0.59 -29.03
N TYR A 140 -31.08 -1.31 -28.03
CA TYR A 140 -31.13 -0.82 -26.65
C TYR A 140 -29.73 -0.67 -26.05
N LEU A 141 -28.84 -1.64 -26.24
CA LEU A 141 -27.44 -1.54 -25.82
C LEU A 141 -26.71 -0.40 -26.54
N LYS A 142 -26.96 -0.18 -27.84
CA LYS A 142 -26.43 0.97 -28.59
C LYS A 142 -26.91 2.29 -27.98
N ARG A 143 -28.21 2.43 -27.70
CA ARG A 143 -28.78 3.60 -27.04
C ARG A 143 -28.15 3.86 -25.67
N LEU A 144 -28.00 2.82 -24.84
CA LEU A 144 -27.32 2.93 -23.55
C LEU A 144 -25.84 3.30 -23.73
N ASN A 145 -25.16 2.76 -24.74
CA ASN A 145 -23.78 3.12 -25.03
C ASN A 145 -23.64 4.56 -25.54
N ASP A 146 -24.61 5.07 -26.31
CA ASP A 146 -24.63 6.45 -26.80
C ASP A 146 -24.86 7.45 -25.65
N ILE A 147 -25.65 7.07 -24.65
CA ILE A 147 -25.79 7.78 -23.36
C ILE A 147 -24.44 7.93 -22.64
N HIS A 148 -23.48 7.01 -22.88
CA HIS A 148 -22.15 7.00 -22.25
C HIS A 148 -21.03 7.66 -23.07
N SER A 149 -21.18 7.83 -24.39
CA SER A 149 -20.08 8.33 -25.24
C SER A 149 -19.92 9.85 -25.24
N ARG A 150 -19.00 10.37 -24.40
CA ARG A 150 -17.99 11.41 -24.72
C ARG A 150 -17.06 11.71 -23.53
N TYR A 151 -15.83 11.20 -23.61
CA TYR A 151 -14.64 11.87 -23.10
C TYR A 151 -13.79 12.18 -24.34
N VAL A 152 -13.23 13.39 -24.44
CA VAL A 152 -12.30 13.84 -25.50
C VAL A 152 -12.94 14.34 -26.80
N LEU A 153 -13.31 15.64 -26.84
CA LEU A 153 -12.79 16.62 -27.81
C LEU A 153 -13.45 17.99 -27.59
N LYS A 154 -12.61 18.97 -27.24
CA LYS A 154 -12.90 20.40 -27.23
C LYS A 154 -12.92 20.86 -28.70
N SER A 155 -14.07 21.26 -29.25
CA SER A 155 -14.21 22.33 -30.27
C SER A 155 -15.62 22.38 -30.88
N VAL A 156 -16.16 23.61 -30.88
CA VAL A 156 -17.04 24.24 -31.88
C VAL A 156 -18.44 23.64 -32.16
N SER A 157 -19.43 24.40 -31.70
CA SER A 157 -20.74 24.77 -32.29
C SER A 157 -21.78 23.74 -32.78
N ILE A 158 -22.92 23.81 -32.07
CA ILE A 158 -24.33 23.84 -32.56
C ILE A 158 -24.81 22.69 -33.46
N HIS A 159 -25.50 21.70 -32.88
CA HIS A 159 -26.88 21.36 -33.26
C HIS A 159 -27.56 20.42 -32.23
N PHE A 160 -28.80 20.78 -31.91
CA PHE A 160 -29.94 20.09 -31.27
C PHE A 160 -29.78 18.72 -30.56
N CYS A 161 -30.25 18.72 -29.30
CA CYS A 161 -30.81 17.64 -28.45
C CYS A 161 -30.62 16.17 -28.86
N SER A 162 -29.77 15.41 -28.12
CA SER A 162 -30.10 14.09 -27.53
C SER A 162 -28.93 13.36 -26.84
N ASN A 163 -27.65 13.77 -26.93
CA ASN A 163 -26.52 12.94 -26.46
C ASN A 163 -25.57 13.66 -25.48
N ARG A 164 -25.97 13.82 -24.19
CA ARG A 164 -25.14 14.48 -23.15
C ARG A 164 -25.36 13.94 -21.72
N ASP A 165 -25.61 12.64 -21.56
CA ASP A 165 -26.40 12.16 -20.40
C ASP A 165 -25.58 11.69 -19.19
N TRP A 166 -24.44 10.99 -19.33
CA TRP A 166 -23.66 10.59 -18.13
C TRP A 166 -23.04 11.80 -17.39
N GLN A 167 -22.48 12.75 -18.12
CA GLN A 167 -21.89 13.94 -17.51
C GLN A 167 -22.97 14.80 -16.84
N THR A 168 -24.15 14.94 -17.45
CA THR A 168 -25.28 15.62 -16.81
C THR A 168 -25.81 14.85 -15.61
N ILE A 169 -25.84 13.51 -15.63
CA ILE A 169 -26.14 12.69 -14.45
C ILE A 169 -25.12 12.94 -13.34
N LYS A 170 -23.83 12.95 -13.66
CA LYS A 170 -22.76 13.24 -12.70
C LYS A 170 -22.85 14.64 -12.12
N ASP A 171 -23.12 15.65 -12.95
CA ASP A 171 -23.23 17.04 -12.51
C ASP A 171 -24.52 17.27 -11.70
N THR A 172 -25.63 16.64 -12.10
CA THR A 172 -26.88 16.70 -11.32
C THR A 172 -26.75 15.96 -10.00
N LEU A 173 -26.01 14.84 -9.95
CA LEU A 173 -25.68 14.13 -8.71
C LEU A 173 -24.82 14.99 -7.79
N SER A 174 -23.75 15.60 -8.29
CA SER A 174 -22.88 16.44 -7.46
C SER A 174 -23.63 17.67 -6.93
N CYS A 175 -24.42 18.33 -7.77
CA CYS A 175 -25.31 19.41 -7.35
C CYS A 175 -26.38 18.94 -6.36
N TRP A 176 -26.94 17.74 -6.57
CA TRP A 176 -27.93 17.17 -5.65
C TRP A 176 -27.31 16.87 -4.29
N VAL A 177 -26.20 16.13 -4.24
CA VAL A 177 -25.46 15.79 -3.02
C VAL A 177 -25.10 17.06 -2.25
N ALA A 178 -24.50 18.05 -2.91
CA ALA A 178 -24.17 19.33 -2.28
C ALA A 178 -25.42 20.04 -1.73
N SER A 179 -26.48 20.11 -2.53
CA SER A 179 -27.73 20.74 -2.10
C SER A 179 -28.42 20.01 -0.94
N PHE A 180 -28.35 18.68 -0.91
CA PHE A 180 -28.98 17.85 0.10
C PHE A 180 -28.18 17.85 1.42
N HIS A 181 -26.84 17.95 1.35
CA HIS A 181 -26.04 18.21 2.54
C HIS A 181 -26.22 19.62 3.09
N SER A 182 -26.44 20.62 2.22
CA SER A 182 -26.69 22.00 2.62
C SER A 182 -28.05 22.22 3.29
N THR A 183 -29.03 21.33 3.08
CA THR A 183 -30.30 21.38 3.82
C THR A 183 -30.09 20.91 5.25
N VAL A 184 -29.71 21.84 6.11
CA VAL A 184 -29.63 21.63 7.56
C VAL A 184 -31.05 21.57 8.11
N HIS A 185 -31.32 20.59 8.98
CA HIS A 185 -32.59 20.52 9.71
C HIS A 185 -32.67 21.75 10.63
N PRO A 186 -33.64 22.66 10.44
CA PRO A 186 -33.76 23.81 11.33
C PRO A 186 -34.10 23.35 12.75
N VAL A 187 -33.63 24.07 13.76
CA VAL A 187 -33.98 23.84 15.16
C VAL A 187 -35.51 23.94 15.29
N ALA A 188 -36.10 23.07 16.11
CA ALA A 188 -37.50 22.62 16.10
C ALA A 188 -38.62 23.69 16.14
N GLU A 189 -38.31 24.98 16.23
CA GLU A 189 -39.31 26.04 16.47
C GLU A 189 -39.86 26.71 15.20
N LEU A 190 -39.23 26.57 14.02
CA LEU A 190 -39.70 27.20 12.76
C LEU A 190 -39.43 26.33 11.52
N LEU A 191 -40.12 25.20 11.39
CA LEU A 191 -40.18 24.46 10.12
C LEU A 191 -41.09 25.21 9.13
N SER A 192 -40.50 26.01 8.23
CA SER A 192 -41.27 26.67 7.17
C SER A 192 -41.80 25.67 6.14
N GLU A 193 -43.01 25.90 5.63
CA GLU A 193 -43.63 25.08 4.59
C GLU A 193 -42.76 25.02 3.31
N GLY A 194 -42.12 26.13 2.97
CA GLY A 194 -41.19 26.21 1.83
C GLY A 194 -39.98 25.27 1.97
N TRP A 195 -39.41 25.17 3.17
CA TRP A 195 -38.30 24.25 3.43
C TRP A 195 -38.74 22.79 3.28
N LEU A 196 -39.89 22.42 3.85
CA LEU A 196 -40.43 21.06 3.76
C LEU A 196 -40.71 20.65 2.30
N ARG A 197 -41.27 21.55 1.48
CA ARG A 197 -41.50 21.30 0.05
C ARG A 197 -40.19 21.13 -0.74
N ILE A 198 -39.16 21.90 -0.43
CA ILE A 198 -37.82 21.74 -1.03
C ILE A 198 -37.22 20.40 -0.61
N HIS A 199 -37.27 20.07 0.67
CA HIS A 199 -36.74 18.82 1.23
C HIS A 199 -37.45 17.59 0.64
N GLN A 200 -38.78 17.65 0.48
CA GLN A 200 -39.59 16.65 -0.22
C GLN A 200 -39.12 16.45 -1.67
N LYS A 201 -38.97 17.55 -2.42
CA LYS A 201 -38.55 17.50 -3.83
C LYS A 201 -37.15 16.90 -3.96
N LYS A 202 -36.22 17.27 -3.09
CA LYS A 202 -34.85 16.75 -3.07
C LYS A 202 -34.81 15.27 -2.72
N THR A 203 -35.61 14.83 -1.74
CA THR A 203 -35.75 13.41 -1.39
C THR A 203 -36.19 12.57 -2.59
N ILE A 204 -37.29 12.97 -3.24
CA ILE A 204 -37.83 12.24 -4.40
C ILE A 204 -36.82 12.27 -5.55
N GLN A 205 -36.18 13.41 -5.80
CA GLN A 205 -35.14 13.52 -6.82
C GLN A 205 -34.00 12.52 -6.57
N GLY A 206 -33.50 12.42 -5.34
CA GLY A 206 -32.43 11.49 -4.97
C GLY A 206 -32.80 10.03 -5.24
N LEU A 207 -34.01 9.62 -4.85
CA LEU A 207 -34.52 8.26 -5.11
C LEU A 207 -34.61 7.96 -6.62
N VAL A 208 -35.09 8.91 -7.41
CA VAL A 208 -35.19 8.76 -8.87
C VAL A 208 -33.81 8.63 -9.50
N VAL A 209 -32.84 9.46 -9.09
CA VAL A 209 -31.47 9.36 -9.62
C VAL A 209 -30.82 8.03 -9.23
N ALA A 210 -30.96 7.61 -7.97
CA ALA A 210 -30.43 6.33 -7.51
C ALA A 210 -31.03 5.14 -8.27
N SER A 211 -32.35 5.16 -8.51
CA SER A 211 -33.06 4.09 -9.24
C SER A 211 -32.61 4.03 -10.70
N ARG A 212 -32.42 5.20 -11.33
CA ARG A 212 -31.87 5.28 -12.68
C ARG A 212 -30.45 4.74 -12.75
N LEU A 213 -29.57 5.09 -11.81
CA LEU A 213 -28.20 4.59 -11.76
C LEU A 213 -28.17 3.07 -11.62
N GLN A 214 -28.92 2.52 -10.66
CA GLN A 214 -28.99 1.07 -10.42
C GLN A 214 -29.43 0.33 -11.68
N LEU A 215 -30.48 0.81 -12.34
CA LEU A 215 -31.00 0.25 -13.58
C LEU A 215 -29.98 0.33 -14.73
N LEU A 216 -29.32 1.47 -14.92
CA LEU A 216 -28.30 1.63 -15.96
C LEU A 216 -27.13 0.65 -15.73
N ILE A 217 -26.64 0.53 -14.50
CA ILE A 217 -25.56 -0.40 -14.16
C ILE A 217 -25.98 -1.85 -14.47
N GLN A 218 -27.16 -2.26 -13.99
CA GLN A 218 -27.67 -3.62 -14.21
C GLN A 218 -27.90 -3.93 -15.69
N SER A 219 -28.52 -3.01 -16.43
CA SER A 219 -28.81 -3.18 -17.85
C SER A 219 -27.52 -3.27 -18.68
N ILE A 220 -26.53 -2.41 -18.46
CA ILE A 220 -25.23 -2.49 -19.17
C ILE A 220 -24.56 -3.85 -18.90
N LEU A 221 -24.45 -4.24 -17.63
CA LEU A 221 -23.78 -5.49 -17.23
C LEU A 221 -24.47 -6.72 -17.82
N ASP A 222 -25.80 -6.77 -17.78
CA ASP A 222 -26.55 -7.91 -18.30
C ASP A 222 -26.63 -7.96 -19.81
N LEU A 223 -26.74 -6.82 -20.49
CA LEU A 223 -26.74 -6.78 -21.95
C LEU A 223 -25.41 -7.23 -22.52
N HIS A 224 -24.30 -6.77 -21.93
CA HIS A 224 -22.96 -7.22 -22.31
C HIS A 224 -22.77 -8.73 -22.05
N ALA A 225 -23.30 -9.25 -20.93
CA ALA A 225 -23.27 -10.68 -20.65
C ALA A 225 -24.19 -11.50 -21.56
N LEU A 226 -25.36 -10.99 -21.93
CA LEU A 226 -26.34 -11.66 -22.81
C LEU A 226 -25.88 -11.73 -24.26
N LEU A 227 -25.21 -10.68 -24.73
CA LEU A 227 -24.72 -10.57 -26.09
C LEU A 227 -23.29 -11.11 -26.25
N GLU A 228 -22.66 -11.53 -25.15
CA GLU A 228 -21.26 -11.98 -25.09
C GLU A 228 -20.26 -10.96 -25.69
N VAL A 229 -20.59 -9.67 -25.59
CA VAL A 229 -19.76 -8.57 -26.09
C VAL A 229 -18.88 -8.03 -24.96
N PRO A 230 -17.53 -8.02 -25.11
CA PRO A 230 -16.65 -7.52 -24.07
C PRO A 230 -16.84 -6.02 -23.81
N ILE A 231 -16.72 -5.62 -22.53
CA ILE A 231 -16.79 -4.21 -22.13
C ILE A 231 -15.42 -3.56 -22.35
N LYS A 232 -15.36 -2.51 -23.17
CA LYS A 232 -14.13 -1.72 -23.38
C LYS A 232 -13.68 -1.04 -22.08
N ARG A 233 -12.37 -0.89 -21.86
CA ARG A 233 -11.78 -0.29 -20.65
C ARG A 233 -12.31 1.10 -20.31
N GLU A 234 -12.55 1.94 -21.31
CA GLU A 234 -13.14 3.28 -21.14
C GLU A 234 -14.56 3.24 -20.54
N LYS A 235 -15.37 2.28 -20.99
CA LYS A 235 -16.74 2.07 -20.50
C LYS A 235 -16.77 1.43 -19.12
N LEU A 236 -15.80 0.56 -18.85
CA LEU A 236 -15.60 0.00 -17.51
C LEU A 236 -15.29 1.11 -16.50
N LYS A 237 -14.55 2.15 -16.90
CA LYS A 237 -14.28 3.33 -16.06
C LYS A 237 -15.54 4.10 -15.72
N SER A 238 -16.38 4.42 -16.71
CA SER A 238 -17.67 5.07 -16.43
C SER A 238 -18.57 4.21 -15.56
N LEU A 239 -18.62 2.90 -15.81
CA LEU A 239 -19.40 1.96 -15.00
C LEU A 239 -18.92 1.94 -13.53
N CYS A 240 -17.60 1.94 -13.31
CA CYS A 240 -17.01 2.04 -11.98
C CYS A 240 -17.48 3.32 -11.26
N HIS A 241 -17.48 4.47 -11.95
CA HIS A 241 -17.99 5.71 -11.38
C HIS A 241 -19.47 5.63 -11.03
N MET A 242 -20.29 4.94 -11.84
CA MET A 242 -21.72 4.78 -11.56
C MET A 242 -21.96 3.97 -10.30
N ILE A 243 -21.22 2.86 -10.14
CA ILE A 243 -21.27 2.01 -8.95
C ILE A 243 -20.88 2.83 -7.70
N ILE A 244 -19.79 3.59 -7.79
CA ILE A 244 -19.33 4.45 -6.69
C ILE A 244 -20.35 5.55 -6.41
N SER A 245 -20.93 6.18 -7.44
CA SER A 245 -21.95 7.22 -7.27
C SER A 245 -23.20 6.69 -6.57
N LEU A 246 -23.60 5.44 -6.86
CA LEU A 246 -24.69 4.78 -6.16
C LEU A 246 -24.39 4.61 -4.66
N LYS A 247 -23.14 4.27 -4.31
CA LYS A 247 -22.70 4.16 -2.91
C LYS A 247 -22.51 5.49 -2.19
N VAL A 248 -22.08 6.52 -2.90
CA VAL A 248 -22.11 7.90 -2.39
C VAL A 248 -23.55 8.28 -2.01
N LEU A 249 -24.54 7.96 -2.86
CA LEU A 249 -25.95 8.17 -2.53
C LEU A 249 -26.37 7.39 -1.28
N GLU A 250 -25.92 6.13 -1.13
CA GLU A 250 -26.17 5.35 0.11
C GLU A 250 -25.71 6.11 1.34
N GLN A 251 -24.45 6.56 1.34
CA GLN A 251 -23.86 7.24 2.47
C GLN A 251 -24.57 8.56 2.75
N THR A 252 -24.98 9.30 1.71
CA THR A 252 -25.75 10.54 1.89
C THR A 252 -27.11 10.28 2.54
N PHE A 253 -27.82 9.21 2.12
CA PHE A 253 -29.09 8.82 2.72
C PHE A 253 -28.93 8.29 4.14
N GLN A 254 -27.85 7.58 4.46
CA GLN A 254 -27.58 7.11 5.82
C GLN A 254 -27.23 8.29 6.75
N THR A 255 -26.40 9.23 6.29
CA THR A 255 -25.97 10.39 7.09
C THR A 255 -27.14 11.33 7.42
N LYS A 256 -28.06 11.54 6.47
CA LYS A 256 -29.21 12.45 6.61
C LYS A 256 -30.55 11.75 6.82
N GLY A 257 -30.57 10.42 6.92
CA GLY A 257 -31.79 9.64 7.03
C GLY A 257 -32.57 9.93 8.32
N SER A 258 -31.88 10.20 9.42
CA SER A 258 -32.52 10.58 10.69
C SER A 258 -33.27 11.91 10.60
N ASP A 259 -32.67 12.92 9.95
CA ASP A 259 -33.29 14.22 9.67
C ASP A 259 -34.55 14.05 8.80
N MET A 260 -34.48 13.15 7.81
CA MET A 260 -35.63 12.83 6.97
C MET A 260 -36.78 12.21 7.74
N ILE A 261 -36.50 11.21 8.57
CA ILE A 261 -37.52 10.51 9.36
C ILE A 261 -38.24 11.50 10.29
N LYS A 262 -37.51 12.45 10.88
CA LYS A 262 -38.09 13.51 11.74
C LYS A 262 -38.99 14.48 10.96
N SER A 263 -38.60 14.85 9.73
CA SER A 263 -39.38 15.76 8.88
C SER A 263 -40.57 15.09 8.15
N LEU A 264 -40.62 13.75 8.13
CA LEU A 264 -41.59 12.98 7.36
C LEU A 264 -43.06 13.23 7.76
N PRO A 265 -43.45 13.27 9.06
CA PRO A 265 -44.83 13.53 9.46
C PRO A 265 -45.33 14.90 8.98
N HIS A 266 -44.50 15.94 9.09
CA HIS A 266 -44.84 17.28 8.62
C HIS A 266 -45.00 17.33 7.09
N THR A 267 -44.15 16.61 6.37
CA THR A 267 -44.26 16.49 4.90
C THR A 267 -45.53 15.74 4.48
N ILE A 268 -45.91 14.69 5.22
CA ILE A 268 -47.16 13.95 5.01
C ILE A 268 -48.36 14.88 5.21
N ASN A 269 -48.38 15.68 6.28
CA ASN A 269 -49.46 16.63 6.56
C ASN A 269 -49.63 17.69 5.46
N ILE A 270 -48.53 18.21 4.90
CA ILE A 270 -48.59 19.17 3.78
C ILE A 270 -49.25 18.54 2.54
N ILE A 271 -48.86 17.31 2.20
CA ILE A 271 -49.43 16.63 1.03
C ILE A 271 -50.90 16.24 1.29
N GLN A 272 -51.25 15.87 2.53
CA GLN A 272 -52.63 15.62 2.93
C GLN A 272 -53.47 16.89 2.80
N ALA A 273 -52.98 18.04 3.25
CA ALA A 273 -53.66 19.33 3.07
C ALA A 273 -53.84 19.70 1.58
N ASP A 274 -52.81 19.49 0.75
CA ASP A 274 -52.91 19.70 -0.71
C ASP A 274 -53.97 18.78 -1.35
N LEU A 275 -54.10 17.54 -0.87
CA LEU A 275 -55.12 16.58 -1.33
C LEU A 275 -56.52 16.95 -0.86
N GLU A 276 -56.66 17.38 0.40
CA GLU A 276 -57.92 17.86 0.97
C GLU A 276 -58.43 19.09 0.22
N GLN A 277 -57.56 20.05 -0.12
CA GLN A 277 -57.94 21.23 -0.92
C GLN A 277 -58.53 20.88 -2.29
N ILE A 278 -58.13 19.76 -2.90
CA ILE A 278 -58.65 19.31 -4.20
C ILE A 278 -59.99 18.59 -4.04
N ILE A 279 -60.20 17.86 -2.94
CA ILE A 279 -61.36 16.98 -2.73
C ILE A 279 -62.53 17.72 -2.04
N LEU A 280 -62.23 18.68 -1.15
CA LEU A 280 -63.22 19.45 -0.40
C LEU A 280 -64.26 20.18 -1.28
N PRO A 281 -63.89 20.86 -2.38
CA PRO A 281 -64.86 21.54 -3.23
C PRO A 281 -65.92 20.60 -3.82
N SER A 282 -65.54 19.36 -4.12
CA SER A 282 -66.46 18.35 -4.63
C SER A 282 -67.39 17.81 -3.55
N LYS A 283 -66.92 17.73 -2.29
CA LYS A 283 -67.78 17.42 -1.15
C LYS A 283 -68.84 18.51 -0.96
N ASP A 284 -68.44 19.77 -0.97
CA ASP A 284 -69.35 20.90 -0.74
C ASP A 284 -70.39 21.02 -1.86
N MET A 285 -69.98 20.82 -3.12
CA MET A 285 -70.89 20.77 -4.27
C MET A 285 -71.92 19.64 -4.15
N LEU A 286 -71.48 18.42 -3.80
CA LEU A 286 -72.37 17.28 -3.62
C LEU A 286 -73.33 17.48 -2.43
N GLN A 287 -72.84 18.05 -1.33
CA GLN A 287 -73.65 18.36 -0.16
C GLN A 287 -74.77 19.36 -0.52
N ILE A 288 -74.43 20.42 -1.25
CA ILE A 288 -75.39 21.42 -1.73
C ILE A 288 -76.41 20.80 -2.71
N GLU A 289 -76.01 19.90 -3.60
CA GLU A 289 -76.94 19.20 -4.51
C GLU A 289 -77.90 18.27 -3.78
N VAL A 290 -77.43 17.57 -2.74
CA VAL A 290 -78.26 16.71 -1.89
C VAL A 290 -79.24 17.55 -1.06
N ASP A 291 -78.78 18.67 -0.50
CA ASP A 291 -79.61 19.57 0.32
C ASP A 291 -80.65 20.32 -0.52
N LYS A 292 -80.33 20.71 -1.76
CA LYS A 292 -81.31 21.29 -2.71
C LYS A 292 -82.39 20.27 -3.12
N ARG A 293 -82.02 19.00 -3.30
CA ARG A 293 -82.97 17.93 -3.69
C ARG A 293 -83.83 17.44 -2.54
N SER A 294 -83.32 17.46 -1.31
CA SER A 294 -84.10 17.11 -0.11
C SER A 294 -85.20 18.15 0.17
N GLN A 295 -84.94 19.44 -0.10
CA GLN A 295 -85.96 20.50 -0.03
C GLN A 295 -87.04 20.37 -1.12
N ILE A 296 -86.68 19.97 -2.34
CA ILE A 296 -87.64 19.72 -3.44
C ILE A 296 -88.56 18.51 -3.12
N ASN A 297 -88.06 17.52 -2.38
CA ASN A 297 -88.84 16.35 -1.95
C ASN A 297 -89.90 16.68 -0.88
N GLN A 298 -89.78 17.81 -0.14
CA GLN A 298 -90.83 18.26 0.79
C GLN A 298 -92.03 18.92 0.08
N LEU A 299 -91.88 19.34 -1.19
CA LEU A 299 -92.90 20.06 -1.96
C LEU A 299 -93.53 19.24 -3.12
N GLY A 300 -93.13 17.97 -3.33
CA GLY A 300 -93.52 17.19 -4.52
C GLY A 300 -94.02 15.77 -4.21
N PHE A 301 -95.31 15.63 -3.91
CA PHE A 301 -96.00 14.36 -3.64
C PHE A 301 -96.18 13.42 -4.88
N PHE A 302 -95.62 13.76 -6.06
CA PHE A 302 -95.75 12.94 -7.27
C PHE A 302 -94.42 12.85 -8.05
N SER A 303 -93.66 11.76 -7.89
CA SER A 303 -92.79 11.22 -8.98
C SER A 303 -92.16 9.85 -8.66
N SER A 304 -92.97 8.80 -8.77
CA SER A 304 -92.51 7.42 -8.91
C SER A 304 -92.00 7.18 -10.34
N LEU A 305 -90.72 7.45 -10.62
CA LEU A 305 -90.07 7.00 -11.87
C LEU A 305 -88.69 6.42 -11.54
N THR A 306 -88.51 5.15 -11.90
CA THR A 306 -87.38 4.26 -11.60
C THR A 306 -85.99 4.83 -11.95
N ARG A 307 -85.90 5.85 -12.81
CA ARG A 307 -84.64 6.58 -13.08
C ARG A 307 -84.22 7.60 -11.99
N ARG A 308 -85.16 8.17 -11.21
CA ARG A 308 -84.83 9.15 -10.14
C ARG A 308 -84.20 8.51 -8.90
N LYS A 309 -84.68 7.32 -8.52
CA LYS A 309 -84.12 6.56 -7.38
C LYS A 309 -82.66 6.16 -7.61
N GLU A 310 -82.31 5.76 -8.84
CA GLU A 310 -80.92 5.42 -9.18
C GLU A 310 -79.98 6.63 -9.16
N THR A 311 -80.44 7.82 -9.56
CA THR A 311 -79.60 9.02 -9.54
C THR A 311 -79.41 9.56 -8.13
N ASP A 312 -80.45 9.50 -7.29
CA ASP A 312 -80.36 9.99 -5.92
C ASP A 312 -79.54 9.05 -5.03
N THR A 313 -79.65 7.73 -5.21
CA THR A 313 -78.76 6.74 -4.56
C THR A 313 -77.31 6.90 -5.00
N ARG A 314 -77.04 7.12 -6.29
CA ARG A 314 -75.67 7.40 -6.79
C ARG A 314 -75.07 8.68 -6.21
N LEU A 315 -75.88 9.72 -5.99
CA LEU A 315 -75.41 10.96 -5.37
C LEU A 315 -75.08 10.76 -3.89
N THR A 316 -75.95 10.10 -3.13
CA THR A 316 -75.68 9.77 -1.72
C THR A 316 -74.47 8.84 -1.57
N ASP A 317 -74.33 7.86 -2.47
CA ASP A 317 -73.17 6.96 -2.51
C ASP A 317 -71.90 7.73 -2.83
N SER A 318 -71.93 8.65 -3.81
CA SER A 318 -70.78 9.49 -4.16
C SER A 318 -70.35 10.42 -3.00
N LEU A 319 -71.30 10.99 -2.26
CA LEU A 319 -71.03 11.79 -1.06
C LEU A 319 -70.39 10.94 0.04
N SER A 320 -70.90 9.73 0.26
CA SER A 320 -70.33 8.79 1.25
C SER A 320 -68.91 8.34 0.88
N LEU A 321 -68.64 8.10 -0.41
CA LEU A 321 -67.32 7.76 -0.94
C LEU A 321 -66.33 8.92 -0.76
N VAL A 322 -66.75 10.16 -1.05
CA VAL A 322 -65.93 11.36 -0.83
C VAL A 322 -65.65 11.58 0.66
N HIS A 323 -66.64 11.33 1.53
CA HIS A 323 -66.43 11.39 2.98
C HIS A 323 -65.42 10.34 3.46
N MET A 324 -65.52 9.10 2.96
CA MET A 324 -64.55 8.05 3.25
C MET A 324 -63.15 8.40 2.74
N LEU A 325 -62.99 9.05 1.57
CA LEU A 325 -61.68 9.51 1.10
C LEU A 325 -61.04 10.49 2.08
N LEU A 326 -61.80 11.48 2.56
CA LEU A 326 -61.29 12.47 3.52
C LEU A 326 -60.93 11.83 4.86
N GLN A 327 -61.76 10.89 5.36
CA GLN A 327 -61.41 10.13 6.56
C GLN A 327 -60.16 9.27 6.39
N MET A 328 -59.93 8.69 5.20
CA MET A 328 -58.71 7.92 4.93
C MET A 328 -57.45 8.80 4.83
N LEU A 329 -57.61 10.09 4.55
CA LEU A 329 -56.51 11.08 4.56
C LEU A 329 -56.15 11.54 5.98
N GLN A 330 -57.10 11.60 6.92
CA GLN A 330 -56.91 12.12 8.29
C GLN A 330 -56.15 11.20 9.26
N GLY A 331 -55.15 10.45 8.80
CA GLY A 331 -54.21 9.79 9.70
C GLY A 331 -53.02 9.11 9.03
N GLY A 332 -52.37 8.19 9.73
CA GLY A 332 -51.08 7.61 9.30
C GLY A 332 -51.12 6.86 7.95
N GLY A 333 -49.99 6.87 7.24
CA GLY A 333 -49.80 6.29 5.91
C GLY A 333 -49.74 4.75 5.87
N SER A 334 -50.74 4.04 6.39
CA SER A 334 -50.78 2.58 6.29
C SER A 334 -51.07 2.11 4.86
N HIS A 335 -50.49 0.98 4.45
CA HIS A 335 -50.72 0.39 3.12
C HIS A 335 -52.20 -0.01 2.90
N LYS A 336 -52.92 -0.39 3.97
CA LYS A 336 -54.36 -0.70 3.89
C LYS A 336 -55.19 0.54 3.57
N ARG A 337 -54.92 1.66 4.25
CA ARG A 337 -55.59 2.95 3.97
C ARG A 337 -55.30 3.45 2.57
N GLN A 338 -54.06 3.28 2.10
CA GLN A 338 -53.67 3.56 0.72
C GLN A 338 -54.53 2.80 -0.29
N LEU A 339 -54.68 1.48 -0.11
CA LEU A 339 -55.47 0.65 -1.02
C LEU A 339 -56.94 1.05 -1.01
N ILE A 340 -57.51 1.29 0.17
CA ILE A 340 -58.90 1.75 0.30
C ILE A 340 -59.08 3.11 -0.39
N PHE A 341 -58.16 4.06 -0.17
CA PHE A 341 -58.20 5.37 -0.80
C PHE A 341 -58.14 5.27 -2.34
N LEU A 342 -57.24 4.45 -2.89
CA LEU A 342 -57.12 4.26 -4.34
C LEU A 342 -58.37 3.57 -4.93
N ASN A 343 -58.89 2.54 -4.26
CA ASN A 343 -60.10 1.84 -4.70
C ASN A 343 -61.31 2.78 -4.73
N ILE A 344 -61.50 3.61 -3.70
CA ILE A 344 -62.59 4.59 -3.67
C ILE A 344 -62.42 5.62 -4.79
N LEU A 345 -61.19 6.07 -5.04
CA LEU A 345 -60.89 7.02 -6.11
C LEU A 345 -61.19 6.44 -7.51
N ASP A 346 -60.86 5.17 -7.74
CA ASP A 346 -61.17 4.48 -8.99
C ASP A 346 -62.69 4.27 -9.17
N VAL A 347 -63.43 3.97 -8.07
CA VAL A 347 -64.90 3.90 -8.09
C VAL A 347 -65.50 5.27 -8.41
N LEU A 348 -65.03 6.36 -7.80
CA LEU A 348 -65.50 7.71 -8.11
C LEU A 348 -65.21 8.12 -9.55
N GLN A 349 -64.05 7.76 -10.08
CA GLN A 349 -63.70 8.00 -11.47
C GLN A 349 -64.65 7.25 -12.43
N SER A 350 -65.08 6.03 -12.07
CA SER A 350 -66.03 5.25 -12.86
C SER A 350 -67.45 5.83 -12.87
N ILE A 351 -67.83 6.56 -11.81
CA ILE A 351 -69.15 7.22 -11.71
C ILE A 351 -69.22 8.45 -12.64
N GLY A 352 -68.09 9.11 -12.91
CA GLY A 352 -67.94 10.12 -13.98
C GLY A 352 -68.70 11.44 -13.80
N TYR A 353 -69.41 11.64 -12.68
CA TYR A 353 -70.24 12.83 -12.42
C TYR A 353 -69.47 14.00 -11.77
N LEU A 354 -68.22 13.76 -11.32
CA LEU A 354 -67.44 14.72 -10.53
C LEU A 354 -66.30 15.35 -11.32
N ASN A 355 -66.19 16.68 -11.24
CA ASN A 355 -65.07 17.47 -11.76
C ASN A 355 -63.86 17.43 -10.81
N ILE A 356 -63.41 16.24 -10.41
CA ILE A 356 -62.17 16.09 -9.64
C ILE A 356 -61.02 15.93 -10.65
N ASP A 357 -59.91 16.64 -10.45
CA ASP A 357 -58.67 16.36 -11.19
C ASP A 357 -58.01 15.09 -10.66
N PHE A 358 -58.57 13.93 -11.07
CA PHE A 358 -58.11 12.61 -10.69
C PHE A 358 -56.63 12.39 -11.05
N THR A 359 -56.12 13.06 -12.09
CA THR A 359 -54.72 12.94 -12.52
C THR A 359 -53.77 13.61 -11.52
N ARG A 360 -54.13 14.80 -11.02
CA ARG A 360 -53.36 15.52 -10.01
C ARG A 360 -53.40 14.81 -8.66
N VAL A 361 -54.57 14.30 -8.27
CA VAL A 361 -54.71 13.49 -7.04
C VAL A 361 -53.81 12.27 -7.12
N ARG A 362 -53.90 11.47 -8.20
CA ARG A 362 -53.05 10.28 -8.40
C ARG A 362 -51.55 10.59 -8.34
N LYS A 363 -51.13 11.74 -8.90
CA LYS A 363 -49.72 12.21 -8.81
C LYS A 363 -49.31 12.55 -7.38
N LEU A 364 -50.09 13.33 -6.64
CA LEU A 364 -49.79 13.67 -5.24
C LEU A 364 -49.79 12.44 -4.33
N THR A 365 -50.79 11.58 -4.49
CA THR A 365 -50.90 10.29 -3.84
C THR A 365 -49.65 9.43 -4.12
N SER A 366 -49.19 9.32 -5.37
CA SER A 366 -47.95 8.58 -5.69
C SER A 366 -46.71 9.14 -4.99
N LYS A 367 -46.57 10.47 -4.90
CA LYS A 367 -45.46 11.13 -4.19
C LYS A 367 -45.52 10.86 -2.69
N LEU A 368 -46.71 10.94 -2.09
CA LEU A 368 -46.92 10.63 -0.68
C LEU A 368 -46.43 9.21 -0.35
N TRP A 369 -46.82 8.22 -1.16
CA TRP A 369 -46.44 6.84 -0.92
C TRP A 369 -44.94 6.58 -1.12
N THR A 370 -44.30 7.24 -2.08
CA THR A 370 -42.84 7.15 -2.21
C THR A 370 -42.09 7.69 -1.00
N LEU A 371 -42.67 8.67 -0.28
CA LEU A 371 -42.09 9.24 0.93
C LEU A 371 -42.36 8.37 2.15
N VAL A 372 -43.59 7.86 2.30
CA VAL A 372 -43.95 6.92 3.37
C VAL A 372 -43.11 5.64 3.28
N GLY A 373 -42.86 5.15 2.06
CA GLY A 373 -42.01 4.00 1.80
C GLY A 373 -40.51 4.31 1.70
N PHE A 374 -40.06 5.52 2.05
CA PHE A 374 -38.70 5.99 1.77
C PHE A 374 -37.61 5.02 2.24
N GLN A 375 -37.66 4.55 3.49
CA GLN A 375 -36.62 3.67 4.06
C GLN A 375 -36.48 2.36 3.26
N ALA A 376 -37.61 1.76 2.88
CA ALA A 376 -37.63 0.49 2.15
C ALA A 376 -37.26 0.68 0.66
N ILE A 377 -37.69 1.78 0.04
CA ILE A 377 -37.35 2.09 -1.35
C ILE A 377 -35.87 2.48 -1.45
N SER A 378 -35.37 3.31 -0.54
CA SER A 378 -33.96 3.72 -0.49
C SER A 378 -33.03 2.53 -0.34
N SER A 379 -33.31 1.62 0.61
CA SER A 379 -32.48 0.42 0.79
C SER A 379 -32.53 -0.53 -0.42
N ALA A 380 -33.66 -0.63 -1.12
CA ALA A 380 -33.79 -1.48 -2.30
C ALA A 380 -33.11 -0.88 -3.56
N VAL A 381 -33.19 0.44 -3.72
CA VAL A 381 -32.66 1.16 -4.89
C VAL A 381 -31.13 1.26 -4.83
N VAL A 382 -30.56 1.36 -3.63
CA VAL A 382 -29.12 1.51 -3.46
C VAL A 382 -28.41 0.16 -3.31
N ASP A 383 -29.16 -0.93 -3.14
CA ASP A 383 -28.61 -2.28 -3.05
C ASP A 383 -27.86 -2.68 -4.33
N SER A 384 -26.56 -2.95 -4.18
CA SER A 384 -25.67 -3.43 -5.23
C SER A 384 -25.42 -4.94 -5.17
N SER A 385 -26.27 -5.70 -4.48
CA SER A 385 -26.18 -7.16 -4.36
C SER A 385 -26.08 -7.91 -5.69
N PHE A 386 -26.59 -7.33 -6.78
CA PHE A 386 -26.47 -7.89 -8.13
C PHE A 386 -25.01 -8.07 -8.60
N LEU A 387 -24.05 -7.33 -8.05
CA LEU A 387 -22.62 -7.45 -8.36
C LEU A 387 -22.03 -8.80 -7.93
N TYR A 388 -22.67 -9.51 -6.98
CA TYR A 388 -22.28 -10.86 -6.59
C TYR A 388 -22.20 -11.82 -7.79
N TRP A 389 -23.15 -11.71 -8.74
CA TRP A 389 -23.18 -12.53 -9.95
C TRP A 389 -22.10 -12.16 -10.97
N ARG A 390 -21.28 -11.14 -10.70
CA ARG A 390 -20.21 -10.61 -11.56
C ARG A 390 -18.91 -10.44 -10.78
N ARG A 391 -18.65 -11.31 -9.79
CA ARG A 391 -17.45 -11.29 -8.93
C ARG A 391 -16.12 -11.28 -9.70
N GLU A 392 -16.08 -11.85 -10.89
CA GLU A 392 -14.90 -11.86 -11.78
C GLU A 392 -14.43 -10.45 -12.19
N MET A 393 -15.35 -9.47 -12.25
CA MET A 393 -15.01 -8.09 -12.60
C MET A 393 -14.27 -7.35 -11.47
N MET A 394 -14.32 -7.87 -10.24
CA MET A 394 -13.79 -7.21 -9.05
C MET A 394 -12.31 -6.84 -9.21
N GLY A 395 -11.47 -7.78 -9.67
CA GLY A 395 -10.04 -7.51 -9.86
C GLY A 395 -9.78 -6.39 -10.87
N SER A 396 -10.49 -6.39 -11.99
CA SER A 396 -10.35 -5.34 -13.03
C SER A 396 -10.77 -3.94 -12.55
N LEU A 397 -11.74 -3.86 -11.64
CA LEU A 397 -12.20 -2.59 -11.05
C LEU A 397 -11.20 -2.07 -10.00
N PHE A 398 -10.66 -2.95 -9.15
CA PHE A 398 -9.63 -2.57 -8.17
C PHE A 398 -8.34 -2.11 -8.84
N SER A 399 -7.87 -2.86 -9.85
CA SER A 399 -6.70 -2.49 -10.66
C SER A 399 -6.85 -1.10 -11.31
N MET A 400 -8.06 -0.78 -11.77
CA MET A 400 -8.36 0.52 -12.35
C MET A 400 -8.27 1.67 -11.34
N VAL A 401 -8.77 1.46 -10.11
CA VAL A 401 -8.67 2.49 -9.06
C VAL A 401 -7.21 2.75 -8.70
N TYR A 402 -6.39 1.70 -8.63
CA TYR A 402 -4.96 1.85 -8.33
C TYR A 402 -4.22 2.71 -9.38
N VAL A 403 -4.53 2.52 -10.67
CA VAL A 403 -3.88 3.27 -11.77
C VAL A 403 -4.29 4.75 -11.80
N GLU A 404 -5.45 5.11 -11.27
CA GLU A 404 -5.97 6.48 -11.33
C GLU A 404 -5.57 7.32 -10.11
N VAL A 405 -4.71 8.30 -10.35
CA VAL A 405 -4.18 9.21 -9.33
C VAL A 405 -5.30 10.01 -8.64
N GLY A 406 -5.33 9.98 -7.31
CA GLY A 406 -6.18 10.85 -6.47
C GLY A 406 -7.59 10.34 -6.16
N ARG A 407 -7.88 9.05 -6.38
CA ARG A 407 -9.22 8.44 -6.16
C ARG A 407 -9.24 7.35 -5.10
N PHE A 408 -8.42 7.52 -4.06
CA PHE A 408 -8.26 6.58 -2.96
C PHE A 408 -9.55 6.36 -2.15
N SER A 409 -10.40 7.38 -2.01
CA SER A 409 -11.71 7.26 -1.32
C SER A 409 -12.68 6.32 -2.03
N TRP A 410 -12.44 6.00 -3.30
CA TRP A 410 -13.30 5.10 -4.09
C TRP A 410 -13.16 3.64 -3.67
N LEU A 411 -12.05 3.30 -3.03
CA LEU A 411 -11.77 1.95 -2.60
C LEU A 411 -12.82 1.46 -1.58
N GLN A 412 -13.13 2.27 -0.56
CA GLN A 412 -14.15 1.91 0.42
C GLN A 412 -15.52 1.74 -0.25
N TYR A 413 -15.92 2.66 -1.13
CA TYR A 413 -17.20 2.56 -1.84
C TYR A 413 -17.30 1.31 -2.72
N LEU A 414 -16.22 0.90 -3.39
CA LEU A 414 -16.22 -0.33 -4.17
C LEU A 414 -16.30 -1.57 -3.27
N ILE A 415 -15.57 -1.58 -2.15
CA ILE A 415 -15.66 -2.67 -1.17
C ILE A 415 -17.08 -2.77 -0.62
N ASP A 416 -17.71 -1.65 -0.27
CA ASP A 416 -19.11 -1.61 0.16
C ASP A 416 -20.06 -2.11 -0.93
N ALA A 417 -19.76 -1.83 -2.21
CA ALA A 417 -20.55 -2.30 -3.35
C ALA A 417 -20.52 -3.82 -3.52
N PHE A 418 -19.34 -4.43 -3.38
CA PHE A 418 -19.23 -5.89 -3.41
C PHE A 418 -19.73 -6.55 -2.13
N SER A 419 -19.61 -5.86 -0.99
CA SER A 419 -20.08 -6.33 0.32
C SER A 419 -21.61 -6.44 0.39
N ASP A 420 -22.37 -5.68 -0.40
CA ASP A 420 -23.82 -5.86 -0.52
C ASP A 420 -24.22 -7.26 -1.00
N GLY A 421 -23.34 -7.96 -1.74
CA GLY A 421 -23.55 -9.36 -2.10
C GLY A 421 -23.75 -10.26 -0.87
N LEU A 422 -23.15 -9.91 0.28
CA LEU A 422 -23.36 -10.62 1.55
C LEU A 422 -24.80 -10.49 2.07
N LYS A 423 -25.48 -9.37 1.81
CA LYS A 423 -26.91 -9.19 2.18
C LYS A 423 -27.77 -10.22 1.44
N LEU A 424 -27.50 -10.46 0.16
CA LEU A 424 -28.19 -11.47 -0.65
C LEU A 424 -27.92 -12.90 -0.15
N LEU A 425 -26.68 -13.22 0.21
CA LEU A 425 -26.33 -14.52 0.79
C LEU A 425 -26.99 -14.75 2.15
N LYS A 426 -27.09 -13.70 2.99
CA LYS A 426 -27.83 -13.75 4.26
C LYS A 426 -29.33 -14.00 4.04
N LEU A 427 -29.94 -13.35 3.05
CA LEU A 427 -31.33 -13.60 2.67
C LEU A 427 -31.55 -15.02 2.15
N GLY A 428 -30.54 -15.60 1.47
CA GLY A 428 -30.54 -16.99 1.04
C GLY A 428 -30.31 -18.01 2.16
N GLN A 429 -30.15 -17.57 3.42
CA GLN A 429 -29.83 -18.41 4.58
C GLN A 429 -28.62 -19.33 4.34
N VAL A 430 -27.62 -18.84 3.60
CA VAL A 430 -26.41 -19.61 3.32
C VAL A 430 -25.56 -19.72 4.60
N GLY A 431 -24.93 -20.87 4.84
CA GLY A 431 -24.10 -21.11 6.02
C GLY A 431 -22.95 -20.11 6.18
N LYS A 432 -22.47 -19.93 7.42
CA LYS A 432 -21.42 -18.96 7.77
C LYS A 432 -20.16 -19.09 6.92
N HIS A 433 -19.76 -20.34 6.62
CA HIS A 433 -18.57 -20.62 5.81
C HIS A 433 -18.61 -19.95 4.42
N THR A 434 -19.76 -19.94 3.74
CA THR A 434 -19.85 -19.31 2.41
C THR A 434 -19.83 -17.78 2.48
N LEU A 435 -20.35 -17.21 3.57
CA LEU A 435 -20.25 -15.77 3.83
C LEU A 435 -18.80 -15.35 4.06
N GLU A 436 -18.07 -16.11 4.87
CA GLU A 436 -16.65 -15.89 5.12
C GLU A 436 -15.80 -16.11 3.87
N ALA A 437 -16.10 -17.14 3.07
CA ALA A 437 -15.42 -17.40 1.81
C ALA A 437 -15.54 -16.23 0.82
N TYR A 438 -16.75 -15.68 0.64
CA TYR A 438 -16.95 -14.53 -0.24
C TYR A 438 -16.27 -13.26 0.31
N GLN A 439 -16.29 -13.03 1.63
CA GLN A 439 -15.56 -11.91 2.20
C GLN A 439 -14.04 -12.05 2.03
N ASN A 440 -13.50 -13.27 2.19
CA ASN A 440 -12.08 -13.55 1.94
C ASN A 440 -11.72 -13.37 0.46
N GLU A 441 -12.65 -13.62 -0.47
CA GLU A 441 -12.47 -13.34 -1.90
C GLU A 441 -12.30 -11.82 -2.15
N ILE A 442 -13.11 -10.98 -1.49
CA ILE A 442 -12.98 -9.51 -1.55
C ILE A 442 -11.63 -9.07 -0.96
N GLU A 443 -11.26 -9.62 0.21
CA GLU A 443 -9.98 -9.34 0.86
C GLU A 443 -8.79 -9.69 -0.06
N TYR A 444 -8.85 -10.85 -0.71
CA TYR A 444 -7.84 -11.30 -1.68
C TYR A 444 -7.75 -10.37 -2.89
N GLY A 445 -8.88 -9.91 -3.42
CA GLY A 445 -8.92 -8.93 -4.53
C GLY A 445 -8.22 -7.61 -4.17
N VAL A 446 -8.46 -7.08 -2.97
CA VAL A 446 -7.80 -5.85 -2.49
C VAL A 446 -6.30 -6.08 -2.27
N LYS A 447 -5.92 -7.22 -1.67
CA LYS A 447 -4.51 -7.56 -1.43
C LYS A 447 -3.72 -7.66 -2.72
N ASN A 448 -4.24 -8.37 -3.72
CA ASN A 448 -3.51 -8.62 -4.96
C ASN A 448 -3.45 -7.44 -5.93
N GLU A 449 -4.55 -6.71 -6.08
CA GLU A 449 -4.63 -5.66 -7.11
C GLU A 449 -4.21 -4.28 -6.60
N ILE A 450 -4.16 -4.09 -5.28
CA ILE A 450 -3.85 -2.78 -4.67
C ILE A 450 -2.65 -2.88 -3.73
N ILE A 451 -2.72 -3.72 -2.69
CA ILE A 451 -1.68 -3.73 -1.64
C ILE A 451 -0.35 -4.23 -2.19
N ILE A 452 -0.31 -5.35 -2.91
CA ILE A 452 0.94 -5.89 -3.49
C ILE A 452 1.59 -4.90 -4.47
N PRO A 453 0.86 -4.31 -5.45
CA PRO A 453 1.41 -3.27 -6.30
C PRO A 453 1.90 -2.04 -5.53
N LEU A 454 1.15 -1.59 -4.52
CA LEU A 454 1.53 -0.47 -3.66
C LEU A 454 2.83 -0.73 -2.92
N CYS A 455 2.96 -1.91 -2.30
CA CYS A 455 4.17 -2.34 -1.62
C CYS A 455 5.39 -2.31 -2.54
N ARG A 456 5.25 -2.86 -3.76
CA ARG A 456 6.33 -2.88 -4.77
C ARG A 456 6.70 -1.49 -5.26
N ASP A 457 5.71 -0.63 -5.50
CA ASP A 457 5.94 0.73 -5.98
C ASP A 457 6.61 1.61 -4.91
N ILE A 458 6.23 1.46 -3.63
CA ILE A 458 6.89 2.13 -2.49
C ILE A 458 8.33 1.62 -2.32
N GLU A 459 8.53 0.30 -2.33
CA GLU A 459 9.87 -0.29 -2.23
C GLU A 459 10.79 0.17 -3.36
N ASN A 460 10.28 0.17 -4.61
CA ASN A 460 11.02 0.64 -5.77
C ASN A 460 11.35 2.12 -5.69
N ASP A 461 10.41 2.96 -5.24
CA ASP A 461 10.65 4.40 -5.06
C ASP A 461 11.72 4.66 -3.99
N LEU A 462 11.65 3.96 -2.84
CA LEU A 462 12.67 4.06 -1.78
C LEU A 462 14.05 3.62 -2.28
N ARG A 463 14.12 2.48 -2.99
CA ARG A 463 15.37 1.99 -3.59
C ARG A 463 15.94 2.96 -4.60
N LEU A 464 15.12 3.47 -5.51
CA LEU A 464 15.57 4.42 -6.53
C LEU A 464 16.09 5.71 -5.89
N HIS A 465 15.42 6.19 -4.84
CA HIS A 465 15.86 7.40 -4.12
C HIS A 465 17.23 7.19 -3.48
N VAL A 466 17.43 6.09 -2.74
CA VAL A 466 18.74 5.82 -2.10
C VAL A 466 19.81 5.49 -3.13
N HIS A 467 19.52 4.69 -4.16
CA HIS A 467 20.52 4.39 -5.20
C HIS A 467 20.95 5.64 -6.00
N SER A 468 20.07 6.64 -6.14
CA SER A 468 20.42 7.91 -6.79
C SER A 468 21.49 8.72 -6.03
N THR A 469 21.58 8.57 -4.71
CA THR A 469 22.57 9.29 -3.89
C THR A 469 23.94 8.61 -3.94
N TYR A 470 23.99 7.28 -4.03
CA TYR A 470 25.24 6.51 -4.00
C TYR A 470 25.88 6.29 -5.38
N PHE A 471 25.09 6.09 -6.43
CA PHE A 471 25.61 5.76 -7.76
C PHE A 471 25.60 6.99 -8.67
N LYS A 472 26.75 7.66 -8.77
CA LYS A 472 27.00 8.70 -9.79
C LYS A 472 26.85 8.08 -11.18
N GLY A 473 25.79 8.47 -11.91
CA GLY A 473 25.47 7.96 -13.25
C GLY A 473 24.18 7.12 -13.34
N SER A 474 23.48 6.90 -12.22
CA SER A 474 22.16 6.26 -12.23
C SER A 474 21.09 7.18 -12.83
N VAL A 475 20.04 6.55 -13.38
CA VAL A 475 18.98 7.20 -14.16
C VAL A 475 18.37 8.36 -13.38
N VAL A 476 18.60 9.58 -13.84
CA VAL A 476 17.88 10.78 -13.37
C VAL A 476 16.42 10.58 -13.74
N VAL A 477 15.61 10.12 -12.79
CA VAL A 477 14.17 9.99 -12.97
C VAL A 477 13.60 11.39 -13.09
N ASN A 478 13.31 11.82 -14.32
CA ASN A 478 12.76 13.14 -14.57
C ASN A 478 11.29 13.18 -14.09
N PRO A 479 10.94 13.92 -13.01
CA PRO A 479 9.61 13.92 -12.40
C PRO A 479 8.50 14.32 -13.39
N THR A 480 8.87 15.07 -14.43
CA THR A 480 7.94 15.59 -15.44
C THR A 480 7.60 14.59 -16.56
N LYS A 481 8.45 13.56 -16.78
CA LYS A 481 8.24 12.55 -17.84
C LYS A 481 7.63 11.25 -17.32
N THR A 482 7.98 10.82 -16.11
CA THR A 482 7.45 9.60 -15.49
C THR A 482 6.17 9.83 -14.70
N GLY A 483 5.91 11.08 -14.28
CA GLY A 483 4.78 11.46 -13.45
C GLY A 483 4.96 11.00 -12.01
N VAL A 484 4.96 11.93 -11.06
CA VAL A 484 5.05 11.60 -9.63
C VAL A 484 3.66 11.19 -9.14
N ARG A 485 3.50 9.91 -8.78
CA ARG A 485 2.31 9.43 -8.06
C ARG A 485 2.52 9.65 -6.57
N ASN A 486 1.62 10.37 -5.92
CA ASN A 486 1.67 10.50 -4.47
C ASN A 486 1.03 9.26 -3.82
N LEU A 487 1.87 8.26 -3.51
CA LEU A 487 1.45 7.01 -2.90
C LEU A 487 1.04 7.18 -1.42
N ALA A 488 1.46 8.28 -0.77
CA ALA A 488 1.15 8.55 0.64
C ALA A 488 -0.36 8.65 0.91
N TRP A 489 -1.17 9.02 -0.09
CA TRP A 489 -2.62 9.07 0.06
C TRP A 489 -3.27 7.71 0.32
N TYR A 490 -2.66 6.61 -0.13
CA TYR A 490 -3.14 5.26 0.18
C TYR A 490 -2.83 4.84 1.62
N LEU A 491 -1.75 5.38 2.19
CA LEU A 491 -1.36 5.12 3.57
C LEU A 491 -2.16 5.98 4.56
N ALA A 492 -2.60 7.16 4.13
CA ALA A 492 -3.44 8.06 4.93
C ALA A 492 -4.93 7.65 5.02
N ILE A 493 -5.36 6.57 4.34
CA ILE A 493 -6.74 6.10 4.39
C ILE A 493 -7.00 5.45 5.75
N LYS A 494 -8.16 5.75 6.36
CA LYS A 494 -8.65 4.99 7.52
C LYS A 494 -8.79 3.51 7.18
N PRO A 495 -8.69 2.60 8.18
CA PRO A 495 -8.84 1.17 7.95
C PRO A 495 -10.09 0.84 7.14
N LEU A 496 -9.90 0.11 6.04
CA LEU A 496 -10.99 -0.26 5.15
C LEU A 496 -11.93 -1.23 5.86
N HIS A 497 -13.22 -0.93 5.85
CA HIS A 497 -14.21 -1.75 6.54
C HIS A 497 -14.73 -2.85 5.61
N LEU A 498 -14.60 -4.11 6.06
CA LEU A 498 -15.36 -5.26 5.56
C LEU A 498 -16.43 -5.62 6.60
N SER A 499 -17.42 -6.44 6.21
CA SER A 499 -18.55 -6.79 7.09
C SER A 499 -18.14 -7.43 8.42
N PHE A 500 -17.06 -8.21 8.45
CA PHE A 500 -16.56 -8.89 9.66
C PHE A 500 -15.08 -8.61 9.98
N LYS A 501 -14.38 -7.79 9.18
CA LYS A 501 -12.93 -7.54 9.30
C LYS A 501 -12.63 -6.09 8.93
N PHE A 502 -11.45 -5.61 9.30
CA PHE A 502 -10.90 -4.36 8.80
C PHE A 502 -9.54 -4.62 8.14
N ILE A 503 -9.20 -3.84 7.12
CA ILE A 503 -7.90 -3.90 6.45
C ILE A 503 -7.22 -2.56 6.67
N ASP A 504 -6.17 -2.55 7.47
CA ASP A 504 -5.27 -1.40 7.55
C ASP A 504 -4.19 -1.53 6.46
N ILE A 505 -4.17 -0.60 5.50
CA ILE A 505 -3.20 -0.61 4.41
C ILE A 505 -1.80 -0.29 4.96
N SER A 506 -1.68 0.63 5.93
CA SER A 506 -0.37 1.06 6.46
C SER A 506 0.35 -0.12 7.10
N SER A 507 -0.32 -0.84 8.01
CA SER A 507 0.27 -1.99 8.67
C SER A 507 0.64 -3.13 7.72
N HIS A 508 -0.10 -3.31 6.61
CA HIS A 508 0.27 -4.31 5.60
C HIS A 508 1.53 -3.90 4.83
N VAL A 509 1.70 -2.61 4.53
CA VAL A 509 2.90 -2.08 3.88
C VAL A 509 4.09 -2.14 4.83
N GLU A 510 3.92 -1.78 6.09
CA GLU A 510 4.96 -1.89 7.14
C GLU A 510 5.45 -3.34 7.28
N ASN A 511 4.53 -4.29 7.46
CA ASN A 511 4.89 -5.71 7.56
C ASN A 511 5.59 -6.22 6.30
N TYR A 512 5.15 -5.78 5.11
CA TYR A 512 5.81 -6.15 3.86
C TYR A 512 7.25 -5.59 3.82
N LEU A 513 7.43 -4.29 4.09
CA LEU A 513 8.75 -3.65 4.06
C LEU A 513 9.67 -4.23 5.13
N ASN A 514 9.18 -4.47 6.36
CA ASN A 514 9.93 -5.18 7.40
C ASN A 514 10.38 -6.54 6.86
N SER A 515 9.46 -7.37 6.35
CA SER A 515 9.82 -8.69 5.80
C SER A 515 10.81 -8.62 4.63
N ALA A 516 10.65 -7.61 3.75
CA ALA A 516 11.53 -7.40 2.60
C ALA A 516 12.92 -6.99 3.10
N PHE A 517 13.03 -6.04 4.00
CA PHE A 517 14.31 -5.58 4.55
C PHE A 517 14.99 -6.68 5.37
N TYR A 518 14.24 -7.47 6.15
CA TYR A 518 14.78 -8.65 6.85
C TYR A 518 15.33 -9.69 5.87
N ASN A 519 14.59 -10.02 4.80
CA ASN A 519 15.04 -11.02 3.83
C ASN A 519 16.23 -10.53 2.99
N HIS A 520 16.23 -9.27 2.55
CA HIS A 520 17.28 -8.70 1.72
C HIS A 520 18.53 -8.28 2.52
N SER A 521 18.42 -8.12 3.84
CA SER A 521 19.55 -7.81 4.73
C SER A 521 20.40 -9.03 5.10
N THR A 522 20.09 -10.21 4.55
CA THR A 522 21.00 -11.38 4.49
C THR A 522 22.19 -11.16 3.53
N MET A 523 22.30 -9.98 2.90
CA MET A 523 23.33 -9.56 1.95
C MET A 523 24.46 -8.73 2.61
N PRO A 524 25.63 -8.52 1.93
CA PRO A 524 26.87 -8.02 2.52
C PRO A 524 26.79 -6.66 3.26
N THR A 525 27.74 -6.42 4.17
CA THR A 525 27.83 -5.24 5.06
C THR A 525 27.73 -3.86 4.40
N TYR A 526 28.01 -3.74 3.10
CA TYR A 526 27.83 -2.51 2.32
C TYR A 526 26.36 -2.09 2.19
N ASP A 527 25.44 -3.05 2.09
CA ASP A 527 24.01 -2.77 1.88
C ASP A 527 23.29 -2.36 3.19
N ARG A 528 23.93 -2.55 4.36
CA ARG A 528 23.36 -2.18 5.68
C ARG A 528 23.02 -0.70 5.75
N LYS A 529 23.90 0.16 5.25
CA LYS A 529 23.69 1.62 5.27
C LYS A 529 22.56 2.04 4.33
N ILE A 530 22.45 1.37 3.18
CA ILE A 530 21.40 1.60 2.18
C ILE A 530 20.02 1.27 2.78
N TYR A 531 19.88 0.14 3.46
CA TYR A 531 18.59 -0.24 4.08
C TYR A 531 18.21 0.64 5.28
N LEU A 532 19.17 1.06 6.11
CA LEU A 532 18.91 2.04 7.18
C LEU A 532 18.45 3.39 6.62
N GLU A 533 19.05 3.86 5.53
CA GLU A 533 18.60 5.09 4.87
C GLU A 533 17.24 4.93 4.17
N MET A 534 16.96 3.76 3.59
CA MET A 534 15.62 3.45 3.07
C MET A 534 14.55 3.46 4.17
N GLN A 535 14.88 2.96 5.37
CA GLN A 535 13.99 2.97 6.53
C GLN A 535 13.69 4.41 6.99
N LEU A 536 14.74 5.22 7.18
CA LEU A 536 14.57 6.64 7.52
C LEU A 536 13.77 7.40 6.44
N LEU A 537 14.01 7.10 5.16
CA LEU A 537 13.24 7.68 4.06
C LEU A 537 11.77 7.24 4.06
N ALA A 538 11.48 5.99 4.43
CA ALA A 538 10.11 5.50 4.54
C ALA A 538 9.34 6.25 5.63
N GLU A 539 9.97 6.48 6.79
CA GLU A 539 9.39 7.26 7.87
C GLU A 539 9.17 8.72 7.45
N LEU A 540 10.19 9.38 6.89
CA LEU A 540 10.10 10.79 6.50
C LEU A 540 9.14 11.07 5.33
N LYS A 541 9.11 10.19 4.32
CA LYS A 541 8.34 10.41 3.09
C LYS A 541 6.91 9.90 3.20
N TYR A 542 6.70 8.80 3.92
CA TYR A 542 5.43 8.08 3.96
C TYR A 542 4.82 7.99 5.35
N GLY A 543 5.54 8.36 6.42
CA GLY A 543 5.07 8.25 7.79
C GLY A 543 4.98 6.80 8.30
N LEU A 544 5.68 5.87 7.66
CA LEU A 544 5.67 4.44 8.00
C LEU A 544 6.60 4.17 9.18
N MET A 545 6.07 3.56 10.23
CA MET A 545 6.86 3.14 11.40
C MET A 545 7.36 1.73 11.16
N LEU A 546 8.61 1.61 10.74
CA LEU A 546 9.26 0.32 10.51
C LEU A 546 10.01 -0.10 11.76
N ASP A 547 10.01 -1.39 12.05
CA ASP A 547 10.71 -1.93 13.21
C ASP A 547 12.21 -1.69 13.06
N ASP A 548 12.89 -1.35 14.16
CA ASP A 548 14.35 -1.41 14.19
C ASP A 548 14.77 -2.79 13.71
N VAL A 549 15.67 -2.84 12.73
CA VAL A 549 16.17 -4.12 12.21
C VAL A 549 17.00 -4.76 13.33
N TYR A 550 16.33 -5.54 14.19
CA TYR A 550 16.96 -6.39 15.18
C TYR A 550 17.58 -7.54 14.42
N PHE A 551 18.81 -7.32 13.98
CA PHE A 551 19.65 -8.41 13.50
C PHE A 551 19.88 -9.36 14.68
N VAL A 552 19.10 -10.45 14.73
CA VAL A 552 19.47 -11.64 15.49
C VAL A 552 20.86 -12.04 14.99
N GLY A 553 21.82 -12.05 15.91
CA GLY A 553 23.26 -12.18 15.67
C GLY A 553 23.72 -13.51 15.06
N ASN A 554 23.18 -13.88 13.91
CA ASN A 554 23.56 -15.06 13.13
C ASN A 554 23.57 -14.70 11.64
N SER A 555 24.46 -13.80 11.21
CA SER A 555 24.94 -13.85 9.83
C SER A 555 26.45 -13.68 9.82
N MET A 556 27.08 -14.58 9.08
CA MET A 556 28.51 -14.86 9.01
C MET A 556 29.38 -13.70 8.52
N VAL A 557 29.38 -12.56 9.23
CA VAL A 557 30.60 -11.76 9.39
C VAL A 557 31.40 -12.53 10.42
N HIS A 558 32.38 -13.29 9.93
CA HIS A 558 33.14 -14.29 10.66
C HIS A 558 33.35 -13.88 12.10
N ASP A 559 32.69 -14.57 13.03
CA ASP A 559 33.06 -14.56 14.44
C ASP A 559 34.54 -14.93 14.45
N ILE A 560 35.41 -13.92 14.54
CA ILE A 560 36.72 -14.14 15.10
C ILE A 560 36.34 -14.47 16.53
N GLY A 561 36.26 -15.76 16.84
CA GLY A 561 36.24 -16.20 18.21
C GLY A 561 37.51 -15.62 18.82
N ILE A 562 37.41 -14.46 19.49
CA ILE A 562 38.54 -13.88 20.20
C ILE A 562 39.08 -14.97 21.14
N ASN A 563 38.18 -15.78 21.71
CA ASN A 563 38.50 -17.00 22.42
C ASN A 563 39.32 -18.03 21.63
N GLU A 564 39.00 -18.33 20.37
CA GLU A 564 39.81 -19.24 19.54
C GLU A 564 41.19 -18.65 19.24
N THR A 565 41.26 -17.34 18.94
CA THR A 565 42.55 -16.65 18.70
C THR A 565 43.41 -16.58 19.96
N VAL A 566 42.80 -16.47 21.13
CA VAL A 566 43.46 -16.42 22.44
C VAL A 566 43.86 -17.82 22.91
N GLN A 567 43.12 -18.87 22.54
CA GLN A 567 43.45 -20.26 22.85
C GLN A 567 44.69 -20.75 22.07
N ASP A 568 44.93 -20.26 20.85
CA ASP A 568 46.11 -20.62 20.04
C ASP A 568 46.90 -19.38 19.56
N LEU A 569 47.40 -18.59 20.51
CA LEU A 569 48.25 -17.41 20.25
C LEU A 569 49.52 -17.77 19.47
N CYS A 570 50.08 -18.97 19.68
CA CYS A 570 51.25 -19.46 18.96
C CYS A 570 51.00 -19.64 17.46
N ALA A 571 49.88 -20.25 17.07
CA ALA A 571 49.53 -20.36 15.65
C ALA A 571 49.14 -19.00 15.06
N PHE A 572 48.44 -18.16 15.84
CA PHE A 572 48.04 -16.82 15.39
C PHE A 572 49.26 -15.94 15.05
N THR A 573 50.21 -15.83 15.98
CA THR A 573 51.41 -15.00 15.81
C THR A 573 52.31 -15.48 14.67
N LYS A 574 52.27 -16.78 14.33
CA LYS A 574 52.96 -17.34 13.16
C LYS A 574 52.25 -17.04 11.85
N ASN A 575 50.92 -17.21 11.81
CA ASN A 575 50.14 -17.16 10.57
C ASN A 575 49.69 -15.74 10.18
N TYR A 576 49.63 -14.78 11.09
CA TYR A 576 49.20 -13.41 10.78
C TYR A 576 50.35 -12.40 10.84
N THR A 577 50.18 -11.27 10.16
CA THR A 577 51.09 -10.13 10.20
C THR A 577 50.33 -8.86 10.54
N TYR A 578 50.79 -8.14 11.55
CA TYR A 578 50.20 -6.87 11.97
C TYR A 578 50.69 -5.71 11.10
N ASN A 579 49.77 -4.85 10.67
CA ASN A 579 50.08 -3.55 10.06
C ASN A 579 49.83 -2.43 11.09
N ILE A 580 50.89 -1.71 11.46
CA ILE A 580 50.85 -0.68 12.51
C ILE A 580 49.96 0.51 12.10
N ILE A 581 50.05 0.92 10.83
CA ILE A 581 49.42 2.14 10.32
C ILE A 581 47.91 1.94 10.14
N LYS A 582 47.51 0.81 9.53
CA LYS A 582 46.12 0.50 9.26
C LYS A 582 45.40 -0.17 10.45
N GLN A 583 46.13 -0.63 11.47
CA GLN A 583 45.60 -1.37 12.62
C GLN A 583 44.79 -2.61 12.18
N VAL A 584 45.37 -3.40 11.29
CA VAL A 584 44.75 -4.61 10.72
C VAL A 584 45.77 -5.75 10.69
N PHE A 585 45.34 -6.97 11.00
CA PHE A 585 46.09 -8.18 10.70
C PHE A 585 45.75 -8.74 9.33
N ILE A 586 46.78 -9.24 8.66
CA ILE A 586 46.69 -9.88 7.35
C ILE A 586 47.24 -11.31 7.48
N ASP A 587 46.50 -12.29 6.97
CA ASP A 587 46.93 -13.69 6.92
C ASP A 587 48.14 -13.88 5.97
N LYS A 588 49.19 -14.57 6.43
CA LYS A 588 50.43 -14.84 5.68
C LYS A 588 50.30 -15.98 4.68
N ILE A 589 49.36 -16.91 4.89
CA ILE A 589 49.19 -18.10 4.05
C ILE A 589 47.70 -18.36 3.82
N PRO A 590 47.18 -18.30 2.58
CA PRO A 590 45.87 -18.81 2.28
C PRO A 590 45.88 -20.34 2.42
N LYS A 591 45.67 -20.86 3.64
CA LYS A 591 45.56 -22.30 3.87
C LYS A 591 44.27 -22.80 3.19
N GLY A 592 44.44 -23.52 2.09
CA GLY A 592 43.39 -24.24 1.37
C GLY A 592 43.22 -23.77 -0.08
N LYS A 593 43.22 -24.73 -1.02
CA LYS A 593 43.14 -24.56 -2.49
C LYS A 593 41.96 -23.74 -3.04
N ASN A 594 41.12 -23.09 -2.21
CA ASN A 594 39.88 -22.42 -2.64
C ASN A 594 39.57 -21.05 -1.99
N ARG A 595 40.47 -20.44 -1.19
CA ARG A 595 40.21 -19.09 -0.65
C ARG A 595 40.83 -18.01 -1.55
N LYS A 596 40.01 -17.39 -2.40
CA LYS A 596 40.40 -16.23 -3.24
C LYS A 596 40.54 -14.92 -2.45
N ASN A 597 40.17 -14.90 -1.16
CA ASN A 597 40.13 -13.69 -0.35
C ASN A 597 41.08 -13.82 0.86
N LEU A 598 41.93 -12.81 1.06
CA LEU A 598 42.77 -12.67 2.25
C LEU A 598 41.88 -12.38 3.48
N ARG A 599 42.16 -13.05 4.61
CA ARG A 599 41.49 -12.74 5.86
C ARG A 599 42.12 -11.50 6.48
N LEU A 600 41.30 -10.48 6.72
CA LEU A 600 41.66 -9.26 7.43
C LEU A 600 40.99 -9.28 8.80
N ILE A 601 41.72 -8.86 9.83
CA ILE A 601 41.17 -8.65 11.18
C ILE A 601 41.46 -7.21 11.57
N GLY A 602 40.42 -6.39 11.65
CA GLY A 602 40.52 -4.97 12.00
C GLY A 602 39.85 -4.62 13.32
N VAL A 603 39.98 -3.35 13.69
CA VAL A 603 39.33 -2.76 14.87
C VAL A 603 37.81 -2.96 14.86
N GLU A 604 37.19 -2.93 13.70
CA GLU A 604 35.73 -3.06 13.54
C GLU A 604 35.21 -4.46 13.87
N ASP A 605 35.96 -5.50 13.50
CA ASP A 605 35.63 -6.89 13.84
C ASP A 605 35.68 -7.11 15.35
N ILE A 606 36.64 -6.46 16.02
CA ILE A 606 36.74 -6.49 17.48
C ILE A 606 35.57 -5.73 18.09
N THR A 607 35.27 -4.51 17.65
CA THR A 607 34.11 -3.72 18.12
C THR A 607 32.80 -4.51 18.01
N HIS A 608 32.63 -5.29 16.95
CA HIS A 608 31.50 -6.20 16.78
C HIS A 608 31.54 -7.35 17.79
N SER A 609 32.68 -8.01 17.95
CA SER A 609 32.85 -9.09 18.93
C SER A 609 32.62 -8.63 20.38
N VAL A 610 33.03 -7.40 20.73
CA VAL A 610 32.74 -6.79 22.05
C VAL A 610 31.23 -6.61 22.24
N SER A 611 30.52 -6.18 21.19
CA SER A 611 29.07 -5.95 21.27
C SER A 611 28.29 -7.24 21.54
N ILE A 612 28.83 -8.39 21.14
CA ILE A 612 28.21 -9.71 21.30
C ILE A 612 28.61 -10.36 22.62
N HIS A 613 29.90 -10.40 22.93
CA HIS A 613 30.41 -11.17 24.08
C HIS A 613 30.71 -10.33 25.33
N GLY A 614 30.61 -9.01 25.23
CA GLY A 614 30.91 -8.07 26.30
C GLY A 614 32.42 -7.86 26.53
N LEU A 615 32.76 -6.82 27.28
CA LEU A 615 34.14 -6.43 27.59
C LEU A 615 34.93 -7.50 28.37
N GLN A 616 34.26 -8.44 29.04
CA GLN A 616 34.90 -9.51 29.82
C GLN A 616 35.79 -10.44 28.98
N VAL A 617 35.44 -10.68 27.71
CA VAL A 617 36.26 -11.51 26.81
C VAL A 617 37.60 -10.84 26.52
N ILE A 618 37.62 -9.51 26.44
CA ILE A 618 38.83 -8.74 26.14
C ILE A 618 39.77 -8.71 27.34
N TYR A 619 39.25 -8.58 28.55
CA TYR A 619 40.09 -8.68 29.75
C TYR A 619 40.78 -10.05 29.85
N LYS A 620 40.03 -11.14 29.64
CA LYS A 620 40.60 -12.50 29.59
C LYS A 620 41.61 -12.68 28.46
N ALA A 621 41.36 -12.07 27.30
CA ALA A 621 42.29 -12.06 26.16
C ALA A 621 43.58 -11.31 26.49
N SER A 622 43.46 -10.11 27.08
CA SER A 622 44.59 -9.27 27.50
C SER A 622 45.48 -9.99 28.51
N ASP A 623 44.89 -10.61 29.54
CA ASP A 623 45.62 -11.40 30.54
C ASP A 623 46.35 -12.60 29.91
N SER A 624 45.72 -13.27 28.95
CA SER A 624 46.32 -14.41 28.25
C SER A 624 47.48 -13.99 27.35
N ILE A 625 47.37 -12.84 26.68
CA ILE A 625 48.44 -12.26 25.87
C ILE A 625 49.59 -11.78 26.76
N GLN A 626 49.31 -11.19 27.92
CA GLN A 626 50.34 -10.80 28.89
C GLN A 626 51.19 -12.01 29.30
N LYS A 627 50.56 -13.12 29.71
CA LYS A 627 51.26 -14.37 30.04
C LYS A 627 52.08 -14.92 28.87
N PHE A 628 51.56 -14.81 27.65
CA PHE A 628 52.29 -15.21 26.44
C PHE A 628 53.53 -14.34 26.21
N LEU A 629 53.44 -13.02 26.40
CA LEU A 629 54.57 -12.11 26.30
C LEU A 629 55.66 -12.46 27.32
N GLU A 630 55.31 -12.72 28.58
CA GLU A 630 56.25 -13.15 29.63
C GLU A 630 57.03 -14.43 29.23
N GLN A 631 56.33 -15.43 28.71
CA GLN A 631 56.94 -16.67 28.20
C GLN A 631 57.88 -16.43 27.01
N MET A 632 57.52 -15.51 26.11
CA MET A 632 58.34 -15.21 24.94
C MET A 632 59.59 -14.41 25.29
N PHE A 633 59.51 -13.48 26.25
CA PHE A 633 60.66 -12.73 26.75
C PHE A 633 61.65 -13.60 27.53
N THR A 634 61.16 -14.52 28.35
CA THR A 634 62.01 -15.50 29.05
C THR A 634 62.72 -16.46 28.08
N ASN A 635 62.06 -16.89 27.01
CA ASN A 635 62.71 -17.69 25.96
C ASN A 635 63.73 -16.87 25.16
N LEU A 636 63.42 -15.60 24.87
CA LEU A 636 64.31 -14.70 24.16
C LEU A 636 65.59 -14.40 24.98
N SER A 637 65.47 -14.17 26.29
CA SER A 637 66.64 -13.95 27.16
C SER A 637 67.53 -15.20 27.25
N GLN A 638 66.95 -16.40 27.31
CA GLN A 638 67.69 -17.67 27.26
C GLN A 638 68.43 -17.87 25.93
N LEU A 639 67.83 -17.47 24.81
CA LEU A 639 68.48 -17.55 23.49
C LEU A 639 69.64 -16.56 23.34
N LEU A 640 69.48 -15.33 23.86
CA LEU A 640 70.55 -14.33 23.89
C LEU A 640 71.76 -14.84 24.70
N LYS A 641 71.51 -15.57 25.80
CA LYS A 641 72.56 -16.19 26.63
C LYS A 641 73.41 -17.22 25.88
N ASN A 642 72.85 -17.92 24.90
CA ASN A 642 73.52 -19.01 24.17
C ASN A 642 74.28 -18.56 22.91
N LYS A 643 74.41 -17.25 22.63
CA LYS A 643 75.05 -16.69 21.41
C LYS A 643 74.58 -17.35 20.09
N CYS A 644 73.33 -17.79 20.03
CA CYS A 644 72.80 -18.52 18.87
C CYS A 644 72.16 -17.58 17.83
N ARG A 645 72.16 -18.03 16.57
CA ARG A 645 72.02 -17.28 15.31
C ARG A 645 70.80 -16.34 15.19
N THR A 646 71.02 -15.24 14.46
CA THR A 646 70.09 -14.13 14.13
C THR A 646 68.70 -14.53 13.66
N ASP A 647 68.55 -15.68 13.00
CA ASP A 647 67.28 -16.09 12.40
C ASP A 647 66.27 -16.58 13.44
N SER A 648 66.74 -17.27 14.49
CA SER A 648 65.87 -17.72 15.58
C SER A 648 65.36 -16.54 16.41
N SER A 649 66.21 -15.56 16.69
CA SER A 649 65.87 -14.32 17.42
C SER A 649 64.75 -13.54 16.73
N ASN A 650 64.78 -13.48 15.39
CA ASN A 650 63.78 -12.78 14.59
C ASN A 650 62.38 -13.38 14.73
N ASP A 651 62.23 -14.71 14.83
CA ASP A 651 60.93 -15.37 14.99
C ASP A 651 60.29 -15.06 16.36
N TYR A 652 61.09 -14.96 17.43
CA TYR A 652 60.59 -14.58 18.76
C TYR A 652 60.18 -13.10 18.81
N ILE A 653 61.00 -12.19 18.28
CA ILE A 653 60.69 -10.75 18.23
C ILE A 653 59.45 -10.50 17.36
N LEU A 654 59.29 -11.23 16.25
CA LEU A 654 58.11 -11.15 15.39
C LEU A 654 56.83 -11.55 16.13
N LYS A 655 56.87 -12.66 16.88
CA LYS A 655 55.73 -13.12 17.67
C LYS A 655 55.38 -12.15 18.79
N ILE A 656 56.39 -11.57 19.45
CA ILE A 656 56.19 -10.52 20.46
C ILE A 656 55.45 -9.33 19.85
N GLY A 657 55.91 -8.82 18.71
CA GLY A 657 55.25 -7.65 18.13
C GLY A 657 53.89 -7.93 17.47
N ASN A 658 53.64 -9.15 16.98
CA ASN A 658 52.29 -9.58 16.61
C ASN A 658 51.35 -9.67 17.83
N ALA A 659 51.84 -10.17 18.97
CA ALA A 659 51.05 -10.19 20.21
C ALA A 659 50.73 -8.77 20.71
N LEU A 660 51.69 -7.84 20.63
CA LEU A 660 51.46 -6.42 20.95
C LEU A 660 50.46 -5.75 20.00
N GLY A 661 50.54 -6.07 18.70
CA GLY A 661 49.55 -5.65 17.72
C GLY A 661 48.14 -6.11 18.11
N LEU A 662 48.01 -7.32 18.65
CA LEU A 662 46.72 -7.87 19.06
C LEU A 662 46.16 -7.14 20.28
N VAL A 663 46.98 -6.86 21.31
CA VAL A 663 46.59 -6.03 22.45
C VAL A 663 46.12 -4.65 21.96
N ARG A 664 46.84 -4.05 21.02
CA ARG A 664 46.51 -2.73 20.49
C ARG A 664 45.16 -2.70 19.77
N ILE A 665 44.87 -3.67 18.88
CA ILE A 665 43.56 -3.72 18.20
C ILE A 665 42.46 -4.04 19.23
N LEU A 666 42.71 -4.94 20.21
CA LEU A 666 41.74 -5.28 21.25
C LEU A 666 41.32 -4.03 22.06
N LEU A 667 42.29 -3.25 22.55
CA LEU A 667 42.02 -2.03 23.30
C LEU A 667 41.38 -0.93 22.42
N ALA A 668 41.85 -0.76 21.18
CA ALA A 668 41.25 0.20 20.25
C ALA A 668 39.80 -0.15 19.88
N GLY A 669 39.51 -1.44 19.63
CA GLY A 669 38.17 -1.93 19.30
C GLY A 669 37.19 -1.80 20.46
N SER A 670 37.69 -2.02 21.68
CA SER A 670 36.94 -1.80 22.92
C SER A 670 36.62 -0.32 23.15
N SER A 671 37.60 0.56 22.96
CA SER A 671 37.43 2.01 23.11
C SER A 671 36.42 2.54 22.11
N ARG A 672 36.52 2.10 20.84
CA ARG A 672 35.56 2.46 19.79
C ARG A 672 34.14 1.95 20.08
N HIS A 673 34.00 0.74 20.63
CA HIS A 673 32.71 0.22 21.08
C HIS A 673 32.09 1.11 22.18
N ILE A 674 32.88 1.50 23.17
CA ILE A 674 32.46 2.36 24.27
C ILE A 674 32.06 3.75 23.77
N CYS A 675 32.83 4.35 22.86
CA CYS A 675 32.49 5.66 22.28
C CYS A 675 31.22 5.62 21.43
N ASN A 676 30.93 4.49 20.77
CA ASN A 676 29.71 4.31 19.98
C ASN A 676 28.48 4.06 20.84
N ILE A 677 28.64 3.51 22.04
CA ILE A 677 27.55 3.47 23.03
C ILE A 677 27.45 4.88 23.59
N SER A 678 26.47 5.65 23.13
CA SER A 678 26.15 6.97 23.68
C SER A 678 26.03 6.86 25.20
N ARG A 679 27.07 7.27 25.92
CA ARG A 679 27.01 7.38 27.37
C ARG A 679 26.07 8.55 27.65
N PRO A 680 24.89 8.34 28.24
CA PRO A 680 24.11 9.48 28.68
C PRO A 680 24.96 10.14 29.78
N THR A 681 25.52 11.30 29.51
CA THR A 681 26.12 12.17 30.52
C THR A 681 24.97 12.70 31.35
N LEU A 682 24.52 11.89 32.31
CA LEU A 682 23.48 12.25 33.25
C LEU A 682 24.18 13.01 34.38
N ASP A 683 23.93 14.31 34.46
CA ASP A 683 24.41 15.17 35.55
C ASP A 683 23.73 14.82 36.90
N MET A 684 22.64 14.04 36.88
CA MET A 684 21.88 13.57 38.03
C MET A 684 21.39 12.14 37.79
N SER A 685 21.28 11.34 38.85
CA SER A 685 20.71 9.99 38.74
C SER A 685 19.22 10.02 38.38
N PHE A 686 18.69 8.92 37.83
CA PHE A 686 17.25 8.82 37.56
C PHE A 686 16.45 8.90 38.85
N GLU A 687 16.92 8.29 39.94
CA GLU A 687 16.33 8.43 41.27
C GLU A 687 16.27 9.90 41.72
N GLU A 688 17.38 10.64 41.65
CA GLU A 688 17.42 12.06 42.05
C GLU A 688 16.52 12.94 41.17
N SER A 689 16.44 12.63 39.88
CA SER A 689 15.59 13.35 38.93
C SER A 689 14.11 13.12 39.21
N TYR A 690 13.72 11.88 39.50
CA TYR A 690 12.34 11.55 39.84
C TYR A 690 11.93 12.03 41.24
N GLN A 691 12.87 12.08 42.20
CA GLN A 691 12.64 12.70 43.50
C GLN A 691 12.37 14.22 43.37
N LYS A 692 13.13 14.92 42.52
CA LYS A 692 12.91 16.37 42.27
C LYS A 692 11.57 16.68 41.60
N LEU A 693 11.00 15.73 40.86
CA LEU A 693 9.71 15.87 40.18
C LEU A 693 8.51 15.49 41.06
N GLY A 694 8.72 14.98 42.27
CA GLY A 694 7.64 14.64 43.21
C GLY A 694 6.75 13.48 42.76
N LEU A 695 7.32 12.50 42.07
CA LEU A 695 6.61 11.33 41.53
C LEU A 695 6.49 10.20 42.58
N ALA A 696 5.54 9.28 42.37
CA ALA A 696 5.21 8.18 43.28
C ALA A 696 6.37 7.17 43.49
N ASP A 697 6.37 6.49 44.65
CA ASP A 697 7.43 5.56 45.09
C ASP A 697 7.75 4.43 44.10
N GLU A 698 6.76 3.98 43.33
CA GLU A 698 6.93 2.94 42.30
C GLU A 698 7.83 3.40 41.14
N ILE A 699 7.80 4.70 40.81
CA ILE A 699 8.63 5.32 39.76
C ILE A 699 10.04 5.57 40.30
N LEU A 700 10.18 5.85 41.60
CA LEU A 700 11.48 5.95 42.26
C LEU A 700 12.22 4.61 42.27
N GLU A 701 11.50 3.51 42.52
CA GLU A 701 12.07 2.16 42.44
C GLU A 701 12.51 1.83 41.01
N ALA A 702 11.71 2.19 40.00
CA ALA A 702 12.11 2.04 38.60
C ALA A 702 13.37 2.87 38.26
N GLY A 703 13.47 4.08 38.80
CA GLY A 703 14.66 4.92 38.72
C GLY A 703 15.90 4.25 39.32
N ARG A 704 15.79 3.71 40.54
CA ARG A 704 16.88 2.96 41.20
C ARG A 704 17.32 1.74 40.42
N VAL A 705 16.38 0.98 39.88
CA VAL A 705 16.67 -0.19 39.03
C VAL A 705 17.42 0.23 37.77
N MET A 706 17.03 1.35 37.17
CA MET A 706 17.67 1.89 35.97
C MET A 706 19.09 2.41 36.27
N ASP A 707 19.27 3.16 37.35
CA ASP A 707 20.58 3.63 37.81
C ASP A 707 21.52 2.46 38.13
N LYS A 708 21.01 1.41 38.78
CA LYS A 708 21.77 0.19 39.06
C LYS A 708 22.18 -0.55 37.79
N ALA A 709 21.26 -0.70 36.83
CA ALA A 709 21.55 -1.35 35.55
C ALA A 709 22.57 -0.56 34.71
N ILE A 710 22.53 0.78 34.78
CA ILE A 710 23.53 1.65 34.16
C ILE A 710 24.89 1.48 34.87
N ALA A 711 24.92 1.51 36.20
CA ALA A 711 26.15 1.31 36.96
C ALA A 711 26.80 -0.05 36.65
N GLU A 712 26.04 -1.14 36.66
CA GLU A 712 26.55 -2.49 36.36
C GLU A 712 27.04 -2.63 34.90
N LYS A 713 26.39 -1.96 33.95
CA LYS A 713 26.76 -2.02 32.51
C LYS A 713 27.99 -1.17 32.18
N TYR A 714 28.23 -0.07 32.91
CA TYR A 714 29.31 0.88 32.60
C TYR A 714 30.46 0.90 33.63
N GLU A 715 30.39 0.17 34.75
CA GLU A 715 31.54 0.01 35.68
C GLU A 715 32.81 -0.54 35.00
N PRO A 716 32.74 -1.54 34.09
CA PRO A 716 33.91 -2.07 33.40
C PRO A 716 34.58 -1.03 32.50
N VAL A 717 33.83 -0.04 32.00
CA VAL A 717 34.33 1.03 31.12
C VAL A 717 35.31 1.97 31.85
N ALA A 718 35.10 2.19 33.15
CA ALA A 718 35.97 3.05 33.96
C ALA A 718 37.35 2.40 34.27
N ARG A 719 37.45 1.07 34.15
CA ARG A 719 38.69 0.30 34.38
C ARG A 719 39.43 -0.03 33.09
N MET A 720 39.07 0.57 31.96
CA MET A 720 39.70 0.22 30.69
C MET A 720 41.05 0.92 30.56
N GLU A 721 42.08 0.10 30.44
CA GLU A 721 43.47 0.55 30.39
C GLU A 721 43.82 1.03 28.98
N SER A 722 44.55 2.14 28.88
CA SER A 722 45.11 2.55 27.60
C SER A 722 46.26 1.61 27.21
N PHE A 723 46.61 1.60 25.91
CA PHE A 723 47.76 0.81 25.45
C PHE A 723 49.06 1.21 26.19
N SER A 724 49.25 2.50 26.48
CA SER A 724 50.36 2.99 27.30
C SER A 724 50.30 2.48 28.74
N ASP A 725 49.12 2.38 29.36
CA ASP A 725 48.98 1.85 30.73
C ASP A 725 49.33 0.36 30.79
N PHE A 726 48.98 -0.40 29.76
CA PHE A 726 49.37 -1.81 29.62
C PHE A 726 50.89 -1.96 29.53
N ILE A 727 51.55 -1.17 28.67
CA ILE A 727 53.01 -1.21 28.50
C ILE A 727 53.73 -0.80 29.79
N ASN A 728 53.31 0.30 30.42
CA ASN A 728 53.91 0.79 31.66
C ASN A 728 53.76 -0.21 32.81
N ARG A 729 52.61 -0.89 32.90
CA ARG A 729 52.41 -1.97 33.88
C ARG A 729 53.34 -3.15 33.60
N PHE A 730 53.41 -3.61 32.35
CA PHE A 730 54.28 -4.72 31.97
C PHE A 730 55.75 -4.44 32.31
N VAL A 731 56.25 -3.23 31.98
CA VAL A 731 57.63 -2.80 32.30
C VAL A 731 57.86 -2.72 33.81
N LYS A 732 56.86 -2.26 34.59
CA LYS A 732 56.96 -2.14 36.04
C LYS A 732 56.94 -3.51 36.75
N GLU A 733 56.09 -4.42 36.29
CA GLU A 733 55.93 -5.76 36.88
C GLU A 733 57.07 -6.71 36.49
N HIS A 734 57.69 -6.49 35.33
CA HIS A 734 58.74 -7.35 34.79
C HIS A 734 59.94 -6.54 34.29
N PRO A 735 60.81 -6.05 35.17
CA PRO A 735 62.04 -5.36 34.77
C PRO A 735 63.04 -6.36 34.20
N PHE A 736 62.97 -6.65 32.90
CA PHE A 736 64.01 -7.38 32.20
C PHE A 736 65.20 -6.43 31.99
N GLY A 737 66.35 -6.62 32.64
CA GLY A 737 67.48 -5.69 32.47
C GLY A 737 68.51 -5.68 33.60
N THR A 738 68.28 -6.42 34.67
CA THR A 738 69.24 -6.58 35.77
C THR A 738 70.33 -7.64 35.49
N GLU A 739 70.17 -8.44 34.43
CA GLU A 739 71.15 -9.46 34.02
C GLU A 739 72.11 -8.93 32.92
N ASP A 740 73.41 -9.18 33.05
CA ASP A 740 74.46 -8.63 32.18
C ASP A 740 74.29 -8.94 30.68
N HIS A 741 73.56 -10.00 30.32
CA HIS A 741 73.34 -10.44 28.93
C HIS A 741 72.19 -9.70 28.22
N ALA A 742 71.33 -8.99 28.96
CA ALA A 742 70.30 -8.17 28.35
C ALA A 742 70.93 -6.96 27.61
N LYS A 743 72.10 -6.48 28.07
CA LYS A 743 72.81 -5.27 27.58
C LYS A 743 73.23 -5.32 26.10
N ASP A 744 73.29 -6.51 25.51
CA ASP A 744 73.74 -6.71 24.12
C ASP A 744 72.62 -6.53 23.08
N LEU A 745 71.36 -6.36 23.51
CA LEU A 745 70.22 -6.24 22.58
C LEU A 745 70.39 -5.02 21.65
N SER A 746 70.78 -3.87 22.21
CA SER A 746 71.08 -2.64 21.44
C SER A 746 72.15 -2.85 20.34
N GLN A 747 73.12 -3.73 20.56
CA GLN A 747 74.18 -4.05 19.59
C GLN A 747 73.74 -5.08 18.52
N ILE A 748 72.75 -5.91 18.84
CA ILE A 748 72.23 -6.95 17.93
C ILE A 748 71.20 -6.35 16.94
N VAL A 749 70.43 -5.33 17.34
CA VAL A 749 69.40 -4.69 16.51
C VAL A 749 69.92 -4.23 15.14
N PRO A 750 71.09 -3.57 15.00
CA PRO A 750 71.66 -3.24 13.69
C PRO A 750 71.87 -4.46 12.78
N SER A 751 72.34 -5.58 13.33
CA SER A 751 72.55 -6.83 12.57
C SER A 751 71.23 -7.44 12.10
N ILE A 752 70.18 -7.33 12.92
CA ILE A 752 68.82 -7.73 12.55
C ILE A 752 68.31 -6.87 11.39
N ILE A 753 68.48 -5.54 11.47
CA ILE A 753 68.02 -4.61 10.43
C ILE A 753 68.74 -4.88 9.09
N VAL A 754 70.06 -5.09 9.09
CA VAL A 754 70.82 -5.39 7.86
C VAL A 754 70.34 -6.69 7.21
N ASN A 755 70.14 -7.75 8.00
CA ASN A 755 69.63 -9.02 7.49
C ASN A 755 68.21 -8.90 6.91
N LEU A 756 67.37 -8.05 7.49
CA LEU A 756 66.01 -7.80 6.98
C LEU A 756 66.02 -7.00 5.69
N VAL A 757 66.77 -5.89 5.64
CA VAL A 757 66.85 -5.04 4.45
C VAL A 757 67.40 -5.84 3.27
N SER A 758 68.43 -6.66 3.48
CA SER A 758 68.96 -7.53 2.43
C SER A 758 67.95 -8.59 1.96
N ALA A 759 67.15 -9.15 2.87
CA ALA A 759 66.04 -10.05 2.50
C ALA A 759 64.93 -9.33 1.72
N GLN A 760 64.59 -8.10 2.10
CA GLN A 760 63.55 -7.30 1.43
C GLN A 760 63.95 -6.87 0.01
N VAL A 761 65.20 -6.42 -0.18
CA VAL A 761 65.71 -6.04 -1.51
C VAL A 761 65.70 -7.28 -2.42
N ARG A 762 66.16 -8.44 -1.94
CA ARG A 762 66.09 -9.71 -2.68
C ARG A 762 64.67 -10.13 -3.02
N TYR A 763 63.74 -9.99 -2.09
CA TYR A 763 62.33 -10.29 -2.32
C TYR A 763 61.70 -9.36 -3.37
N LYS A 764 61.98 -8.06 -3.30
CA LYS A 764 61.49 -7.05 -4.25
C LYS A 764 62.08 -7.23 -5.65
N ASP A 765 63.30 -7.72 -5.77
CA ASP A 765 63.92 -8.05 -7.05
C ASP A 765 63.32 -9.31 -7.69
N ASN A 766 62.90 -10.29 -6.88
CA ASN A 766 62.28 -11.53 -7.36
C ASN A 766 60.76 -11.43 -7.63
N LEU A 767 60.10 -10.37 -7.12
CA LEU A 767 58.67 -10.09 -7.34
C LEU A 767 58.26 -9.92 -8.82
N LEU A 768 59.22 -9.67 -9.71
CA LEU A 768 59.01 -9.48 -11.15
C LEU A 768 59.30 -10.74 -12.00
N LEU A 769 59.87 -11.81 -11.42
CA LEU A 769 60.41 -12.94 -12.19
C LEU A 769 59.77 -14.31 -11.86
N ASP A 770 59.18 -14.51 -10.68
CA ASP A 770 58.62 -15.81 -10.28
C ASP A 770 57.15 -15.72 -9.84
N HIS A 771 56.29 -16.50 -10.50
CA HIS A 771 54.87 -16.66 -10.15
C HIS A 771 54.58 -17.86 -9.23
N ASP A 772 55.57 -18.75 -8.98
CA ASP A 772 55.34 -20.08 -8.41
C ASP A 772 56.04 -20.37 -7.06
N SER A 773 56.81 -19.46 -6.47
CA SER A 773 57.22 -19.60 -5.07
C SER A 773 56.08 -19.18 -4.14
N GLU A 774 55.88 -19.91 -3.04
CA GLU A 774 54.98 -19.53 -1.94
C GLU A 774 55.35 -18.12 -1.44
N ASN A 775 54.78 -17.09 -2.06
CA ASN A 775 55.11 -15.69 -1.82
C ASN A 775 54.44 -15.24 -0.52
N THR A 776 55.10 -15.54 0.60
CA THR A 776 54.76 -15.04 1.93
C THR A 776 54.94 -13.52 1.96
N LEU A 777 53.83 -12.79 2.12
CA LEU A 777 53.82 -11.35 2.34
C LEU A 777 54.41 -11.05 3.73
N TYR A 778 55.73 -10.90 3.84
CA TYR A 778 56.38 -10.51 5.09
C TYR A 778 56.27 -9.00 5.30
N MET A 779 55.25 -8.58 6.05
CA MET A 779 55.19 -7.22 6.61
C MET A 779 56.01 -7.17 7.90
N HIS A 780 57.12 -6.44 7.90
CA HIS A 780 58.05 -6.40 9.04
C HIS A 780 57.65 -5.41 10.14
N ASP A 781 56.54 -4.69 9.97
CA ASP A 781 55.88 -3.85 11.00
C ASP A 781 55.81 -4.55 12.37
N SER A 782 55.29 -5.78 12.38
CA SER A 782 55.21 -6.60 13.58
C SER A 782 56.58 -6.88 14.21
N LEU A 783 57.64 -7.06 13.43
CA LEU A 783 58.99 -7.24 13.96
C LEU A 783 59.51 -5.94 14.61
N PHE A 784 59.30 -4.78 13.98
CA PHE A 784 59.75 -3.50 14.53
C PHE A 784 58.96 -3.07 15.77
N MET A 785 57.67 -3.42 15.88
CA MET A 785 56.93 -3.32 17.15
C MET A 785 57.59 -4.15 18.25
N GLY A 786 58.03 -5.37 17.91
CA GLY A 786 58.74 -6.24 18.84
C GLY A 786 60.11 -5.69 19.27
N VAL A 787 60.89 -5.13 18.32
CA VAL A 787 62.20 -4.51 18.60
C VAL A 787 62.04 -3.30 19.52
N ALA A 788 61.13 -2.38 19.19
CA ALA A 788 60.87 -1.19 19.98
C ALA A 788 60.43 -1.55 21.41
N PHE A 789 59.56 -2.56 21.55
CA PHE A 789 59.12 -3.02 22.87
C PHE A 789 60.26 -3.67 23.66
N ALA A 790 61.08 -4.51 23.00
CA ALA A 790 62.22 -5.15 23.65
C ALA A 790 63.26 -4.13 24.14
N LEU A 791 63.54 -3.07 23.36
CA LEU A 791 64.41 -1.96 23.78
C LEU A 791 63.81 -1.17 24.96
N LYS A 792 62.49 -0.97 24.97
CA LYS A 792 61.79 -0.27 26.07
C LYS A 792 61.84 -1.05 27.38
N VAL A 793 61.48 -2.33 27.34
CA VAL A 793 61.44 -3.20 28.52
C VAL A 793 62.86 -3.41 29.07
N SER A 794 63.88 -3.45 28.20
CA SER A 794 65.29 -3.57 28.59
C SER A 794 65.99 -2.27 28.99
N ALA A 795 65.28 -1.14 28.98
CA ALA A 795 65.80 0.19 29.25
C ALA A 795 67.06 0.57 28.41
N GLN A 796 67.12 0.11 27.15
CA GLN A 796 68.25 0.31 26.23
C GLN A 796 67.98 1.26 25.07
N GLU A 797 66.88 2.01 25.14
CA GLU A 797 66.50 2.98 24.10
C GLU A 797 67.62 4.03 23.88
N SER A 798 68.14 4.61 24.96
CA SER A 798 69.24 5.59 24.89
C SER A 798 70.53 4.97 24.38
N SER A 799 70.86 3.75 24.84
CA SER A 799 72.06 3.04 24.37
C SER A 799 72.02 2.71 22.88
N PHE A 800 70.84 2.46 22.30
CA PHE A 800 70.69 2.29 20.86
C PHE A 800 70.79 3.63 20.10
N ASP A 801 70.23 4.70 20.64
CA ASP A 801 70.31 6.03 20.05
C ASP A 801 71.76 6.56 20.01
N ASP A 802 72.54 6.27 21.05
CA ASP A 802 73.97 6.60 21.16
C ASP A 802 74.83 5.95 20.05
N LEU A 803 74.40 4.80 19.48
CA LEU A 803 75.11 4.14 18.38
C LEU A 803 75.04 4.95 17.07
N ASN A 804 74.03 5.82 16.91
CA ASN A 804 73.74 6.58 15.69
C ASN A 804 73.91 5.73 14.40
N TRP A 805 73.40 4.50 14.44
CA TRP A 805 73.66 3.50 13.42
C TRP A 805 73.05 3.88 12.06
N PHE A 806 71.80 4.37 12.06
CA PHE A 806 71.12 4.81 10.82
C PHE A 806 71.88 5.94 10.12
N GLY A 807 72.39 6.93 10.87
CA GLY A 807 73.21 8.01 10.33
C GLY A 807 74.53 7.49 9.73
N SER A 808 75.19 6.56 10.42
CA SER A 808 76.44 5.94 9.96
C SER A 808 76.23 5.06 8.71
N ALA A 809 75.13 4.29 8.67
CA ALA A 809 74.77 3.43 7.54
C ALA A 809 74.42 4.26 6.28
N ARG A 810 73.66 5.36 6.45
CA ARG A 810 73.32 6.27 5.35
C ARG A 810 74.56 6.92 4.76
N LYS A 811 75.44 7.45 5.62
CA LYS A 811 76.71 8.05 5.18
C LYS A 811 77.58 7.07 4.39
N SER A 812 77.68 5.82 4.86
CA SER A 812 78.43 4.78 4.16
C SER A 812 77.84 4.45 2.78
N LEU A 813 76.51 4.46 2.64
CA LEU A 813 75.84 4.27 1.35
C LEU A 813 76.00 5.49 0.44
N GLU A 814 75.91 6.71 0.96
CA GLU A 814 76.12 7.96 0.21
C GLU A 814 77.54 8.08 -0.34
N GLU A 815 78.56 7.73 0.47
CA GLU A 815 79.96 7.66 0.03
C GLU A 815 80.15 6.62 -1.08
N ARG A 816 79.47 5.47 -0.96
CA ARG A 816 79.51 4.39 -1.96
C ARG A 816 78.78 4.78 -3.25
N ILE A 817 77.63 5.45 -3.17
CA ILE A 817 76.90 6.03 -4.31
C ILE A 817 77.78 7.07 -5.02
N SER A 818 78.36 8.01 -4.27
CA SER A 818 79.23 9.06 -4.80
C SER A 818 80.46 8.47 -5.51
N SER A 819 81.08 7.42 -4.96
CA SER A 819 82.21 6.73 -5.59
C SER A 819 81.82 5.98 -6.88
N LEU A 820 80.61 5.41 -6.96
CA LEU A 820 80.08 4.76 -8.16
C LEU A 820 79.70 5.77 -9.24
N GLU A 821 79.18 6.95 -8.87
CA GLU A 821 78.89 8.05 -9.80
C GLU A 821 80.17 8.65 -10.41
N LEU A 822 81.21 8.85 -9.58
CA LEU A 822 82.52 9.33 -10.04
C LEU A 822 83.21 8.34 -10.99
N THR A 823 83.11 7.03 -10.72
CA THR A 823 83.66 5.98 -11.59
C THR A 823 82.83 5.72 -12.85
N GLY A 824 81.52 5.97 -12.82
CA GLY A 824 80.65 5.97 -14.00
C GLY A 824 80.93 7.15 -14.94
N SER A 825 81.16 8.33 -14.38
CA SER A 825 81.48 9.56 -15.12
C SER A 825 82.83 9.48 -15.86
N SER A 826 83.87 8.91 -15.22
CA SER A 826 85.18 8.74 -15.85
C SER A 826 85.17 7.73 -17.01
N LYS A 827 84.44 6.60 -16.90
CA LYS A 827 84.29 5.63 -17.99
C LYS A 827 83.37 6.11 -19.14
N ALA A 828 82.41 6.98 -18.85
CA ALA A 828 81.57 7.63 -19.87
C ALA A 828 82.35 8.66 -20.71
N GLN A 829 83.43 9.24 -20.18
CA GLN A 829 84.35 10.10 -20.95
C GLN A 829 85.27 9.30 -21.88
N ASP A 830 85.75 8.12 -21.48
CA ASP A 830 86.59 7.26 -22.33
C ASP A 830 85.84 6.73 -23.56
N THR A 831 84.55 6.40 -23.43
CA THR A 831 83.73 5.87 -24.52
C THR A 831 83.30 6.93 -25.54
N ASN A 832 83.15 8.19 -25.13
CA ASN A 832 82.79 9.31 -26.03
C ASN A 832 83.96 9.81 -26.91
N SER A 833 85.20 9.33 -26.69
CA SER A 833 86.35 9.69 -27.52
C SER A 833 86.46 8.92 -28.86
N ARG A 834 85.58 7.94 -29.13
CA ARG A 834 85.72 7.02 -30.27
C ARG A 834 84.66 7.10 -31.37
N VAL A 835 83.67 7.99 -31.33
CA VAL A 835 82.66 8.06 -32.41
C VAL A 835 82.41 9.51 -32.84
N GLY A 836 83.11 9.93 -33.88
CA GLY A 836 82.90 11.21 -34.56
C GLY A 836 81.76 11.14 -35.58
N SER A 837 80.78 12.03 -35.37
CA SER A 837 79.93 12.72 -36.37
C SER A 837 79.29 11.93 -37.54
N SER A 838 77.98 11.68 -37.48
CA SER A 838 77.00 12.38 -38.34
C SER A 838 75.57 12.11 -37.85
N LEU A 839 74.68 13.10 -38.06
CA LEU A 839 73.22 13.09 -37.81
C LEU A 839 72.75 13.43 -36.38
N ALA A 840 73.02 14.66 -35.97
CA ALA A 840 72.22 15.36 -34.97
C ALA A 840 71.00 16.05 -35.62
N ARG A 841 69.77 15.57 -35.38
CA ARG A 841 68.55 16.41 -35.34
C ARG A 841 67.32 15.67 -34.77
N TRP A 842 67.07 15.91 -33.47
CA TRP A 842 65.81 15.84 -32.69
C TRP A 842 65.92 15.01 -31.40
N LYS A 843 66.43 15.69 -30.37
CA LYS A 843 66.22 15.40 -28.94
C LYS A 843 64.96 16.13 -28.47
N LEU A 844 64.12 15.45 -27.67
CA LEU A 844 63.34 15.98 -26.53
C LEU A 844 62.55 14.74 -25.99
N TRP A 845 62.70 14.13 -24.81
CA TRP A 845 63.21 14.44 -23.46
C TRP A 845 63.86 13.20 -22.81
N SER A 846 64.59 13.46 -21.72
CA SER A 846 65.29 12.59 -20.76
C SER A 846 66.76 12.27 -21.09
N GLN A 847 67.63 13.09 -20.49
CA GLN A 847 69.07 12.97 -20.52
C GLN A 847 69.54 12.15 -19.30
N THR A 848 70.13 10.99 -19.54
CA THR A 848 71.25 10.47 -18.75
C THR A 848 72.18 9.71 -19.72
N SER A 849 73.46 10.08 -19.72
CA SER A 849 74.52 9.43 -20.50
C SER A 849 74.65 7.94 -20.14
N PRO A 850 75.12 7.06 -21.05
CA PRO A 850 75.17 5.63 -20.77
C PRO A 850 76.32 5.31 -19.79
N ILE A 851 75.96 5.18 -18.51
CA ILE A 851 76.78 4.52 -17.49
C ILE A 851 76.81 3.02 -17.82
N PRO A 852 77.96 2.31 -17.72
CA PRO A 852 78.01 0.86 -17.93
C PRO A 852 76.99 0.10 -17.06
N LEU A 853 76.30 -0.90 -17.64
CA LEU A 853 75.18 -1.62 -17.01
C LEU A 853 75.52 -2.18 -15.61
N GLU A 854 76.76 -2.59 -15.37
CA GLU A 854 77.23 -3.10 -14.07
C GLU A 854 77.33 -2.00 -13.00
N ILE A 855 77.78 -0.81 -13.39
CA ILE A 855 77.87 0.35 -12.49
C ILE A 855 76.45 0.88 -12.21
N GLN A 856 75.58 0.88 -13.23
CA GLN A 856 74.17 1.24 -13.05
C GLN A 856 73.45 0.27 -12.11
N LYS A 857 73.68 -1.04 -12.24
CA LYS A 857 73.13 -2.05 -11.31
C LYS A 857 73.62 -1.83 -9.88
N GLY A 858 74.90 -1.54 -9.68
CA GLY A 858 75.46 -1.25 -8.35
C GLY A 858 74.90 0.04 -7.75
N LEU A 859 74.68 1.07 -8.57
CA LEU A 859 74.04 2.33 -8.16
C LEU A 859 72.59 2.11 -7.76
N ASP A 860 71.82 1.40 -8.60
CA ASP A 860 70.42 1.07 -8.34
C ASP A 860 70.27 0.20 -7.08
N GLU A 861 71.19 -0.73 -6.84
CA GLU A 861 71.23 -1.54 -5.63
C GLU A 861 71.47 -0.66 -4.39
N CYS A 862 72.50 0.20 -4.38
CA CYS A 862 72.74 1.11 -3.25
C CYS A 862 71.56 2.04 -2.96
N ILE A 863 70.90 2.58 -4.00
CA ILE A 863 69.71 3.43 -3.87
C ILE A 863 68.52 2.64 -3.27
N LYS A 864 68.34 1.36 -3.66
CA LYS A 864 67.31 0.49 -3.07
C LYS A 864 67.58 0.27 -1.58
N TYR A 865 68.80 -0.10 -1.21
CA TYR A 865 69.19 -0.28 0.20
C TYR A 865 69.00 1.00 1.02
N GLN A 866 69.34 2.17 0.48
CA GLN A 866 69.12 3.46 1.15
C GLN A 866 67.63 3.71 1.42
N LYS A 867 66.77 3.52 0.41
CA LYS A 867 65.31 3.70 0.55
C LYS A 867 64.69 2.73 1.56
N GLU A 868 65.11 1.47 1.57
CA GLU A 868 64.62 0.51 2.56
C GLU A 868 65.07 0.87 3.98
N ILE A 869 66.30 1.34 4.17
CA ILE A 869 66.78 1.79 5.49
C ILE A 869 65.98 3.00 5.99
N GLU A 870 65.67 3.96 5.13
CA GLU A 870 64.80 5.11 5.48
C GLU A 870 63.39 4.67 5.87
N LEU A 871 62.81 3.70 5.15
CA LEU A 871 61.51 3.12 5.50
C LEU A 871 61.55 2.39 6.84
N VAL A 872 62.60 1.60 7.10
CA VAL A 872 62.78 0.90 8.37
C VAL A 872 62.94 1.88 9.53
N GLU A 873 63.73 2.94 9.36
CA GLU A 873 63.91 4.00 10.36
C GLU A 873 62.57 4.67 10.69
N TYR A 874 61.75 4.98 9.67
CA TYR A 874 60.42 5.54 9.85
C TYR A 874 59.48 4.59 10.61
N VAL A 875 59.42 3.31 10.24
CA VAL A 875 58.56 2.32 10.89
C VAL A 875 58.98 2.05 12.33
N LEU A 876 60.29 1.99 12.61
CA LEU A 876 60.82 1.81 13.95
C LEU A 876 60.51 3.03 14.84
N ASN A 877 60.67 4.24 14.32
CA ASN A 877 60.31 5.47 15.03
C ASN A 877 58.81 5.55 15.32
N ALA A 878 57.97 5.16 14.35
CA ALA A 878 56.53 5.05 14.57
C ALA A 878 56.20 4.01 15.65
N ALA A 879 56.84 2.84 15.63
CA ALA A 879 56.67 1.81 16.65
C ALA A 879 57.06 2.31 18.05
N ARG A 880 58.20 3.02 18.19
CA ARG A 880 58.63 3.64 19.44
C ARG A 880 57.63 4.67 19.95
N ALA A 881 57.11 5.53 19.07
CA ALA A 881 56.10 6.53 19.43
C ALA A 881 54.77 5.92 19.89
N PHE A 882 54.43 4.69 19.46
CA PHE A 882 53.25 3.97 19.96
C PHE A 882 53.49 3.27 21.30
N ILE A 883 54.74 3.01 21.66
CA ILE A 883 55.14 2.28 22.88
C ILE A 883 55.50 3.24 24.01
N SER A 884 55.96 4.46 23.69
CA SER A 884 56.12 5.58 24.63
C SER A 884 54.79 6.04 25.18
#